data_AF-R9JJQ7-F1
#
_entry.id   AF-R9JJQ7-F1
#
_cell.length_a   1.000
_cell.length_b   1.000
_cell.length_c   1.000
_cell.angle_alpha   90.00
_cell.angle_beta   90.00
_cell.angle_gamma   90.00
#
_symmetry.space_group_name_H-M   'P 1'
#
loop_
_entity.id
_entity.type
_entity.pdbx_description
1 polymer ?
#
loop_
_entity_poly.entity_id
_entity_poly.type
_entity_poly.pdbx_seq_one_letter_code
_entity_poly.pdbx_strand_id
1 'polypeptide(L)'
;MTDTVYFDKVYGGWLGKCLGGAAGAPVEGIKKLIPCEDFREMIRPDLPNDDLDLQLLWLEVLQKKGRQTTAADLADAWNRQCWYPFNEYGIFLKNYERGILPPYSGSFNNPLFCEGEGCPIRSEIWGMIFPGDGDTAADYAGMDGSLDHAGEAVWIEQYYAAVEAMAFTDETESSTGCRNVPGECVPGSGGLSESRMESLLRGQLHRLPEDSRARACTELVMETFREEPSDWVKARTRMLRRFGHFDFTNAVTNLGITVISLLYGGENLWKVINIAFRCGYDTDCTCATAAAIWGILHGADHIPESLKALVNDQFVIGIALKRTDCSIRKLSEETCELGKRLASQRPRSRLTGHQNSSAASCGVSGLHSVSVVAEQVPLAPSNPRGSRQMSMQARPLGSLLRGNELCGSEMTLTLDVLYMDRPAIGQNDRCRIGIRLKNHFPGRREWNLRFSGLPAGWRAVPDTQSLVLEPGQEKTAQFSIETTSAVKVLYGKNLLTAVAWDGTQQYSRSFGIAGAAEWTAAGPYFENLEKDDPPGTPSPHGEGCNLPTLECMVNNAVYLDKAYMDELDFGQAFSREETCLVHGYEDLLPLDEAFPFQGQGCIYLRQRLISDREQDVWAVIGNNDGFRLWVNGKRCLERDEIRLWTPYNNHQIVHLKKGVNEIVIKVLKRTESIKFSIAFRKYEGEHFHRKRWCVDLGCEL
;
A
#
# COMPACT_ATOMS: atom_id res chain seq x y z
N MET A 1 23.62 14.54 24.07
CA MET A 1 23.70 13.07 24.24
C MET A 1 25.14 12.60 24.02
N THR A 2 25.60 11.57 24.73
CA THR A 2 26.93 10.93 24.54
C THR A 2 26.85 9.72 23.61
N ASP A 3 27.98 9.28 23.02
CA ASP A 3 28.05 8.06 22.20
C ASP A 3 27.50 6.82 22.93
N THR A 4 27.75 6.68 24.23
CA THR A 4 27.23 5.56 25.05
C THR A 4 25.71 5.59 25.15
N VAL A 5 25.11 6.74 25.43
CA VAL A 5 23.64 6.88 25.53
C VAL A 5 22.98 6.73 24.16
N TYR A 6 23.62 7.22 23.09
CA TYR A 6 23.13 7.00 21.73
C TYR A 6 23.14 5.51 21.37
N PHE A 7 24.24 4.80 21.64
CA PHE A 7 24.35 3.36 21.42
C PHE A 7 23.33 2.56 22.23
N ASP A 8 23.17 2.85 23.53
CA ASP A 8 22.23 2.16 24.40
C ASP A 8 20.77 2.30 23.91
N LYS A 9 20.37 3.49 23.48
CA LYS A 9 19.04 3.74 22.88
C LYS A 9 18.85 3.04 21.53
N VAL A 10 19.85 3.07 20.63
CA VAL A 10 19.79 2.35 19.35
C VAL A 10 19.76 0.83 19.53
N TYR A 11 20.53 0.30 20.50
CA TYR A 11 20.51 -1.12 20.84
C TYR A 11 19.19 -1.53 21.49
N GLY A 12 18.61 -0.66 22.32
CA GLY A 12 17.27 -0.84 22.87
C GLY A 12 16.22 -0.91 21.76
N GLY A 13 16.28 0.00 20.79
CA GLY A 13 15.43 0.02 19.60
C GLY A 13 15.49 -1.27 18.80
N TRP A 14 16.68 -1.71 18.39
CA TRP A 14 16.83 -2.95 17.61
C TRP A 14 16.48 -4.22 18.40
N LEU A 15 16.82 -4.29 19.70
CA LEU A 15 16.35 -5.38 20.57
C LEU A 15 14.83 -5.40 20.66
N GLY A 16 14.19 -4.23 20.83
CA GLY A 16 12.74 -4.06 20.83
C GLY A 16 12.11 -4.56 19.55
N LYS A 17 12.58 -4.09 18.38
CA LYS A 17 12.09 -4.51 17.06
C LYS A 17 12.15 -6.02 16.88
N CYS A 18 13.32 -6.64 17.15
CA CYS A 18 13.52 -8.08 16.97
C CYS A 18 12.65 -8.90 17.96
N LEU A 19 12.58 -8.47 19.22
CA LEU A 19 11.81 -9.17 20.26
C LEU A 19 10.30 -9.06 20.00
N GLY A 20 9.81 -7.88 19.62
CA GLY A 20 8.41 -7.64 19.33
C GLY A 20 7.94 -8.38 18.07
N GLY A 21 8.70 -8.32 16.98
CA GLY A 21 8.38 -9.07 15.75
C GLY A 21 8.32 -10.58 16.00
N ALA A 22 9.34 -11.13 16.67
CA ALA A 22 9.37 -12.54 17.07
C ALA A 22 8.18 -12.94 17.96
N ALA A 23 7.74 -12.05 18.85
CA ALA A 23 6.60 -12.28 19.75
C ALA A 23 5.26 -12.28 19.00
N GLY A 24 5.09 -11.40 18.01
CA GLY A 24 3.84 -11.16 17.33
C GLY A 24 3.58 -12.03 16.09
N ALA A 25 4.62 -12.42 15.33
CA ALA A 25 4.50 -13.22 14.11
C ALA A 25 3.69 -14.53 14.25
N PRO A 26 3.69 -15.26 15.39
CA PRO A 26 2.91 -16.49 15.55
C PRO A 26 1.38 -16.31 15.51
N VAL A 27 0.88 -15.08 15.64
CA VAL A 27 -0.56 -14.75 15.72
C VAL A 27 -1.00 -13.66 14.74
N GLU A 28 -0.14 -13.34 13.77
CA GLU A 28 -0.39 -12.40 12.67
C GLU A 28 -1.74 -12.69 11.98
N GLY A 29 -2.48 -11.62 11.64
CA GLY A 29 -3.77 -11.71 10.95
C GLY A 29 -4.96 -12.11 11.83
N ILE A 30 -4.76 -12.46 13.12
CA ILE A 30 -5.85 -12.79 14.05
C ILE A 30 -6.48 -11.49 14.58
N LYS A 31 -7.56 -11.03 13.94
CA LYS A 31 -8.27 -9.75 14.24
C LYS A 31 -9.04 -9.70 15.57
N LYS A 32 -9.12 -10.83 16.30
CA LYS A 32 -9.79 -10.91 17.62
C LYS A 32 -8.76 -10.77 18.74
N LEU A 33 -9.22 -10.57 19.98
CA LEU A 33 -8.35 -10.67 21.15
C LEU A 33 -7.66 -12.05 21.18
N ILE A 34 -6.34 -12.05 21.38
CA ILE A 34 -5.58 -13.28 21.53
C ILE A 34 -5.79 -13.80 22.97
N PRO A 35 -6.22 -15.07 23.15
CA PRO A 35 -6.50 -15.63 24.48
C PRO A 35 -5.24 -16.11 25.23
N CYS A 36 -4.07 -16.06 24.58
CA CYS A 36 -2.79 -16.30 25.24
C CYS A 36 -2.45 -15.08 26.11
N GLU A 37 -2.23 -15.31 27.40
CA GLU A 37 -1.94 -14.25 28.38
C GLU A 37 -0.46 -13.84 28.42
N ASP A 38 0.43 -14.56 27.73
CA ASP A 38 1.87 -14.31 27.70
C ASP A 38 2.50 -14.72 26.37
N PHE A 39 2.89 -13.73 25.55
CA PHE A 39 3.52 -13.95 24.24
C PHE A 39 4.74 -14.91 24.26
N ARG A 40 5.41 -15.04 25.41
CA ARG A 40 6.57 -15.92 25.61
C ARG A 40 6.26 -17.40 25.40
N GLU A 41 4.99 -17.79 25.48
CA GLU A 41 4.53 -19.16 25.17
C GLU A 41 4.49 -19.46 23.66
N MET A 42 4.48 -18.42 22.82
CA MET A 42 4.30 -18.55 21.36
C MET A 42 5.48 -18.04 20.53
N ILE A 43 6.36 -17.20 21.09
CA ILE A 43 7.46 -16.49 20.43
C ILE A 43 8.30 -17.34 19.45
N ARG A 44 8.61 -16.77 18.27
CA ARG A 44 9.36 -17.40 17.17
C ARG A 44 10.49 -16.51 16.66
N PRO A 45 11.67 -16.51 17.33
CA PRO A 45 12.82 -15.70 16.94
C PRO A 45 13.55 -16.23 15.69
N ASP A 46 13.15 -17.39 15.17
CA ASP A 46 13.73 -18.06 14.01
C ASP A 46 13.08 -17.69 12.67
N LEU A 47 12.05 -16.85 12.68
CA LEU A 47 11.35 -16.38 11.47
C LEU A 47 11.93 -15.03 11.01
N PRO A 48 12.25 -14.87 9.71
CA PRO A 48 12.47 -13.54 9.14
C PRO A 48 11.15 -12.77 9.04
N ASN A 49 11.21 -11.45 9.11
CA ASN A 49 10.06 -10.56 8.90
C ASN A 49 10.44 -9.33 8.06
N ASP A 50 9.51 -8.82 7.25
CA ASP A 50 9.73 -7.65 6.38
C ASP A 50 9.92 -6.34 7.16
N ASP A 51 9.29 -6.22 8.34
CA ASP A 51 9.59 -5.24 9.41
C ASP A 51 11.07 -4.85 9.51
N LEU A 52 11.94 -5.87 9.54
CA LEU A 52 13.36 -5.72 9.76
C LEU A 52 14.12 -5.78 8.43
N ASP A 53 13.78 -6.71 7.54
CA ASP A 53 14.48 -6.90 6.26
C ASP A 53 14.56 -5.60 5.44
N LEU A 54 13.47 -4.83 5.37
CA LEU A 54 13.43 -3.58 4.60
C LEU A 54 14.28 -2.49 5.26
N GLN A 55 14.29 -2.39 6.59
CA GLN A 55 15.16 -1.46 7.30
C GLN A 55 16.64 -1.81 7.17
N LEU A 56 16.98 -3.11 7.17
CA LEU A 56 18.34 -3.59 6.89
C LEU A 56 18.79 -3.25 5.46
N LEU A 57 17.86 -3.26 4.50
CA LEU A 57 18.09 -2.82 3.13
C LEU A 57 18.28 -1.30 3.03
N TRP A 58 17.52 -0.51 3.79
CA TRP A 58 17.67 0.95 3.88
C TRP A 58 19.02 1.36 4.48
N LEU A 59 19.48 0.64 5.50
CA LEU A 59 20.85 0.74 5.99
C LEU A 59 21.88 0.50 4.88
N GLU A 60 21.71 -0.54 4.05
CA GLU A 60 22.63 -0.81 2.94
C GLU A 60 22.67 0.34 1.91
N VAL A 61 21.51 0.92 1.58
CA VAL A 61 21.42 2.05 0.65
C VAL A 61 22.06 3.30 1.25
N LEU A 62 21.73 3.67 2.49
CA LEU A 62 22.34 4.81 3.20
C LEU A 62 23.86 4.63 3.39
N GLN A 63 24.32 3.40 3.63
CA GLN A 63 25.76 3.10 3.73
C GLN A 63 26.50 3.42 2.43
N LYS A 64 25.87 3.19 1.27
CA LYS A 64 26.43 3.42 -0.08
C LYS A 64 26.21 4.85 -0.61
N LYS A 65 25.07 5.48 -0.30
CA LYS A 65 24.60 6.75 -0.91
C LYS A 65 24.58 7.96 0.03
N GLY A 66 24.60 7.73 1.34
CA GLY A 66 24.54 8.79 2.35
C GLY A 66 23.30 9.67 2.24
N ARG A 67 23.41 10.96 2.58
CA ARG A 67 22.29 11.91 2.59
C ARG A 67 21.72 12.27 1.20
N GLN A 68 22.29 11.73 0.12
CA GLN A 68 21.81 11.93 -1.26
C GLN A 68 20.88 10.79 -1.73
N THR A 69 20.55 9.84 -0.85
CA THR A 69 19.59 8.76 -1.13
C THR A 69 18.26 9.30 -1.62
N THR A 70 17.73 8.71 -2.69
CA THR A 70 16.42 9.03 -3.26
C THR A 70 15.44 7.85 -3.15
N ALA A 71 14.14 8.12 -3.27
CA ALA A 71 13.11 7.07 -3.38
C ALA A 71 13.40 6.09 -4.54
N ALA A 72 14.05 6.56 -5.62
CA ALA A 72 14.46 5.70 -6.72
C ALA A 72 15.60 4.74 -6.33
N ASP A 73 16.58 5.17 -5.50
CA ASP A 73 17.63 4.30 -4.98
C ASP A 73 17.07 3.20 -4.06
N LEU A 74 16.11 3.57 -3.20
CA LEU A 74 15.38 2.64 -2.33
C LEU A 74 14.59 1.63 -3.18
N ALA A 75 13.82 2.11 -4.16
CA ALA A 75 13.03 1.25 -5.04
C ALA A 75 13.91 0.31 -5.90
N ASP A 76 15.05 0.79 -6.41
CA ASP A 76 16.04 -0.02 -7.12
C ASP A 76 16.64 -1.10 -6.21
N ALA A 77 16.91 -0.79 -4.94
CA ALA A 77 17.39 -1.76 -3.96
C ALA A 77 16.34 -2.84 -3.68
N TRP A 78 15.10 -2.43 -3.36
CA TRP A 78 13.97 -3.34 -3.13
C TRP A 78 13.76 -4.26 -4.33
N ASN A 79 13.57 -3.69 -5.52
CA ASN A 79 13.29 -4.44 -6.75
C ASN A 79 14.37 -5.49 -7.10
N ARG A 80 15.61 -5.33 -6.64
CA ARG A 80 16.71 -6.28 -6.84
C ARG A 80 16.89 -7.30 -5.71
N GLN A 81 16.71 -6.90 -4.45
CA GLN A 81 17.10 -7.71 -3.28
C GLN A 81 15.91 -8.25 -2.49
N CYS A 82 14.80 -7.53 -2.44
CA CYS A 82 13.59 -7.96 -1.75
C CYS A 82 12.62 -8.64 -2.73
N TRP A 83 12.13 -9.83 -2.34
CA TRP A 83 11.28 -10.66 -3.18
C TRP A 83 9.78 -10.52 -2.88
N TYR A 84 9.42 -9.92 -1.73
CA TYR A 84 8.06 -9.82 -1.21
C TYR A 84 7.12 -9.12 -2.22
N PRO A 85 6.12 -9.82 -2.78
CA PRO A 85 5.12 -9.26 -3.69
C PRO A 85 3.72 -9.34 -3.08
N PHE A 86 3.63 -9.26 -1.75
CA PHE A 86 2.39 -9.29 -0.98
C PHE A 86 1.68 -7.93 -1.14
N ASN A 87 0.35 -7.92 -1.07
CA ASN A 87 -0.48 -6.71 -0.95
C ASN A 87 0.05 -5.48 -1.72
N GLU A 88 0.33 -4.38 -1.02
CA GLU A 88 0.92 -3.14 -1.50
C GLU A 88 2.32 -3.31 -2.11
N TYR A 89 3.21 -4.12 -1.52
CA TYR A 89 4.56 -4.38 -2.07
C TYR A 89 4.48 -4.97 -3.49
N GLY A 90 3.50 -5.85 -3.71
CA GLY A 90 3.21 -6.42 -5.02
C GLY A 90 2.76 -5.35 -6.02
N ILE A 91 1.94 -4.39 -5.59
CA ILE A 91 1.44 -3.30 -6.43
C ILE A 91 2.54 -2.28 -6.73
N PHE A 92 3.34 -1.89 -5.73
CA PHE A 92 4.57 -1.13 -5.88
C PHE A 92 5.48 -1.77 -6.93
N LEU A 93 5.85 -3.05 -6.77
CA LEU A 93 6.73 -3.74 -7.70
C LEU A 93 6.13 -3.83 -9.11
N LYS A 94 4.81 -4.00 -9.25
CA LYS A 94 4.10 -3.94 -10.54
C LYS A 94 4.22 -2.58 -11.21
N ASN A 95 3.97 -1.50 -10.46
CA ASN A 95 4.04 -0.13 -10.97
C ASN A 95 5.48 0.26 -11.30
N TYR A 96 6.44 -0.07 -10.44
CA TYR A 96 7.85 0.18 -10.64
C TYR A 96 8.41 -0.62 -11.84
N GLU A 97 8.06 -1.91 -11.99
CA GLU A 97 8.41 -2.70 -13.19
C GLU A 97 7.79 -2.10 -14.48
N ARG A 98 6.66 -1.38 -14.40
CA ARG A 98 6.05 -0.64 -15.51
C ARG A 98 6.73 0.71 -15.81
N GLY A 99 7.61 1.19 -14.92
CA GLY A 99 8.28 2.50 -15.01
C GLY A 99 7.54 3.64 -14.30
N ILE A 100 6.48 3.34 -13.55
CA ILE A 100 5.77 4.31 -12.71
C ILE A 100 6.58 4.43 -11.41
N LEU A 101 7.11 5.63 -11.15
CA LEU A 101 8.04 5.89 -10.05
C LEU A 101 7.32 6.46 -8.81
N PRO A 102 7.91 6.38 -7.61
CA PRO A 102 7.41 7.08 -6.41
C PRO A 102 7.18 8.58 -6.67
N PRO A 103 6.12 9.21 -6.10
CA PRO A 103 5.12 8.65 -5.18
C PRO A 103 3.97 7.88 -5.85
N TYR A 104 3.96 7.83 -7.19
CA TYR A 104 2.85 7.25 -7.96
C TYR A 104 2.83 5.73 -7.91
N SER A 105 3.96 5.10 -7.59
CA SER A 105 4.07 3.64 -7.49
C SER A 105 3.29 3.04 -6.32
N GLY A 106 3.14 3.78 -5.21
CA GLY A 106 2.38 3.33 -4.03
C GLY A 106 0.89 3.69 -4.07
N SER A 107 0.53 4.72 -4.82
CA SER A 107 -0.85 5.24 -4.89
C SER A 107 -1.67 4.68 -6.06
N PHE A 108 -1.09 4.56 -7.26
CA PHE A 108 -1.83 4.11 -8.44
C PHE A 108 -2.16 2.61 -8.37
N ASN A 109 -3.37 2.21 -8.79
CA ASN A 109 -3.77 0.80 -8.80
C ASN A 109 -3.69 0.14 -7.40
N ASN A 110 -3.76 0.95 -6.33
CA ASN A 110 -3.67 0.51 -4.94
C ASN A 110 -4.85 0.99 -4.07
N PRO A 111 -6.12 0.74 -4.44
CA PRO A 111 -7.28 1.30 -3.75
C PRO A 111 -7.60 0.65 -2.38
N LEU A 112 -6.91 -0.44 -2.00
CA LEU A 112 -7.12 -1.13 -0.72
C LEU A 112 -5.92 -1.02 0.22
N PHE A 113 -4.70 -1.22 -0.28
CA PHE A 113 -3.51 -1.40 0.54
C PHE A 113 -2.61 -0.17 0.62
N CYS A 114 -2.93 0.94 -0.05
CA CYS A 114 -2.11 2.16 0.05
C CYS A 114 -2.09 2.75 1.47
N GLU A 115 -3.00 2.33 2.34
CA GLU A 115 -3.09 2.67 3.76
C GLU A 115 -2.83 1.45 4.67
N GLY A 116 -1.97 0.53 4.22
CA GLY A 116 -1.41 -0.57 5.02
C GLY A 116 -0.29 -0.12 5.98
N GLU A 117 0.04 -0.95 6.98
CA GLU A 117 1.07 -0.71 8.01
C GLU A 117 2.49 -1.03 7.47
N GLY A 118 2.61 -1.53 6.23
CA GLY A 118 3.87 -1.97 5.63
C GLY A 118 4.96 -0.91 5.51
N CYS A 119 4.62 0.40 5.48
CA CYS A 119 5.61 1.48 5.63
C CYS A 119 5.77 2.02 7.06
N PRO A 120 4.71 2.22 7.88
CA PRO A 120 4.86 2.45 9.32
C PRO A 120 5.85 1.53 10.05
N ILE A 121 5.90 0.23 9.74
CA ILE A 121 6.87 -0.72 10.33
C ILE A 121 8.34 -0.47 9.97
N ARG A 122 8.64 0.56 9.17
CA ARG A 122 9.99 0.92 8.72
C ARG A 122 10.48 2.22 9.34
N SER A 123 9.72 2.83 10.26
CA SER A 123 10.03 4.11 10.89
C SER A 123 11.35 4.12 11.66
N GLU A 124 11.65 3.03 12.38
CA GLU A 124 12.65 3.02 13.45
C GLU A 124 14.05 3.36 12.95
N ILE A 125 14.43 2.90 11.76
CA ILE A 125 15.71 3.23 11.14
C ILE A 125 15.85 4.74 10.91
N TRP A 126 14.79 5.44 10.51
CA TRP A 126 14.83 6.89 10.28
C TRP A 126 15.00 7.63 11.60
N GLY A 127 14.28 7.24 12.65
CA GLY A 127 14.41 7.78 14.00
C GLY A 127 15.81 7.56 14.60
N MET A 128 16.36 6.35 14.46
CA MET A 128 17.69 5.99 14.99
C MET A 128 18.87 6.61 14.22
N ILE A 129 18.70 6.91 12.92
CA ILE A 129 19.73 7.57 12.10
C ILE A 129 19.75 9.09 12.29
N PHE A 130 18.61 9.70 12.63
CA PHE A 130 18.46 11.15 12.85
C PHE A 130 18.03 11.49 14.29
N PRO A 131 18.81 11.08 15.32
CA PRO A 131 18.44 11.27 16.73
C PRO A 131 18.31 12.76 17.07
N GLY A 132 17.14 13.15 17.60
CA GLY A 132 16.78 14.54 17.91
C GLY A 132 16.36 15.40 16.72
N ASP A 133 16.34 14.86 15.49
CA ASP A 133 15.93 15.57 14.27
C ASP A 133 14.72 14.86 13.64
N GLY A 134 13.57 14.97 14.33
CA GLY A 134 12.30 14.39 13.87
C GLY A 134 11.76 14.98 12.57
N ASP A 135 12.29 16.12 12.13
CA ASP A 135 12.03 16.71 10.82
C ASP A 135 12.75 15.93 9.72
N THR A 136 14.07 15.71 9.83
CA THR A 136 14.79 14.89 8.85
C THR A 136 14.30 13.44 8.89
N ALA A 137 13.99 12.88 10.06
CA ALA A 137 13.44 11.53 10.15
C ALA A 137 12.12 11.41 9.36
N ALA A 138 11.19 12.34 9.55
CA ALA A 138 9.94 12.40 8.79
C ALA A 138 10.14 12.68 7.28
N ASP A 139 11.14 13.49 6.89
CA ASP A 139 11.47 13.72 5.47
C ASP A 139 11.95 12.41 4.77
N TYR A 140 12.64 11.51 5.50
CA TYR A 140 13.09 10.22 4.95
C TYR A 140 12.00 9.16 5.01
N ALA A 141 11.22 9.08 6.09
CA ALA A 141 10.03 8.23 6.17
C ALA A 141 9.03 8.55 5.05
N GLY A 142 8.71 9.82 4.83
CA GLY A 142 7.82 10.22 3.73
C GLY A 142 8.36 9.89 2.34
N MET A 143 9.69 9.76 2.20
CA MET A 143 10.33 9.30 0.97
C MET A 143 10.26 7.78 0.81
N ASP A 144 10.38 7.02 1.91
CA ASP A 144 10.25 5.56 1.97
C ASP A 144 8.80 5.13 1.69
N GLY A 145 7.84 5.53 2.53
CA GLY A 145 6.42 5.17 2.35
C GLY A 145 5.84 5.56 1.00
N SER A 146 6.39 6.56 0.30
CA SER A 146 5.97 6.91 -1.07
C SER A 146 6.24 5.83 -2.13
N LEU A 147 7.03 4.79 -1.81
CA LEU A 147 7.27 3.66 -2.71
C LEU A 147 6.00 2.85 -2.93
N ASP A 148 5.32 2.48 -1.84
CA ASP A 148 4.28 1.46 -1.76
C ASP A 148 2.95 1.94 -1.13
N HIS A 149 2.96 3.08 -0.43
CA HIS A 149 1.81 3.63 0.28
C HIS A 149 1.44 5.06 -0.16
N ALA A 150 0.33 5.56 0.40
CA ALA A 150 -0.13 6.94 0.32
C ALA A 150 -1.00 7.30 1.54
N GLY A 151 -1.36 8.58 1.68
CA GLY A 151 -2.34 9.01 2.68
C GLY A 151 -1.94 8.68 4.11
N GLU A 152 -2.85 8.06 4.87
CA GLU A 152 -2.70 7.79 6.30
C GLU A 152 -1.40 7.04 6.64
N ALA A 153 -1.05 5.98 5.90
CA ALA A 153 0.12 5.15 6.21
C ALA A 153 1.44 5.95 6.15
N VAL A 154 1.59 6.81 5.14
CA VAL A 154 2.78 7.66 5.01
C VAL A 154 2.83 8.68 6.15
N TRP A 155 1.71 9.28 6.55
CA TRP A 155 1.67 10.18 7.71
C TRP A 155 1.97 9.47 9.03
N ILE A 156 1.55 8.21 9.18
CA ILE A 156 1.83 7.38 10.35
C ILE A 156 3.33 7.04 10.43
N GLU A 157 3.96 6.65 9.32
CA GLU A 157 5.42 6.42 9.28
C GLU A 157 6.20 7.71 9.63
N GLN A 158 5.80 8.86 9.08
CA GLN A 158 6.39 10.16 9.41
C GLN A 158 6.18 10.56 10.87
N TYR A 159 5.05 10.18 11.47
CA TYR A 159 4.75 10.38 12.87
C TYR A 159 5.63 9.51 13.77
N TYR A 160 5.71 8.19 13.50
CA TYR A 160 6.59 7.27 14.25
C TYR A 160 8.06 7.66 14.13
N ALA A 161 8.56 7.92 12.92
CA ALA A 161 9.97 8.31 12.70
C ALA A 161 10.35 9.57 13.50
N ALA A 162 9.40 10.51 13.65
CA ALA A 162 9.59 11.69 14.49
C ALA A 162 9.47 11.39 16.00
N VAL A 163 8.55 10.51 16.42
CA VAL A 163 8.44 10.04 17.82
C VAL A 163 9.76 9.39 18.25
N GLU A 164 10.29 8.49 17.44
CA GLU A 164 11.53 7.76 17.68
C GLU A 164 12.76 8.69 17.67
N ALA A 165 12.86 9.60 16.70
CA ALA A 165 13.92 10.62 16.69
C ALA A 165 13.87 11.49 17.95
N MET A 166 12.68 11.92 18.38
CA MET A 166 12.53 12.80 19.54
C MET A 166 12.71 12.07 20.88
N ALA A 167 12.57 10.74 20.94
CA ALA A 167 12.88 9.92 22.12
C ALA A 167 14.37 9.98 22.55
N PHE A 168 15.27 10.40 21.65
CA PHE A 168 16.67 10.68 21.96
C PHE A 168 16.87 12.00 22.74
N THR A 169 15.88 12.90 22.80
CA THR A 169 15.97 14.19 23.50
C THR A 169 15.61 14.10 24.99
N ASP A 170 16.17 15.02 25.77
CA ASP A 170 15.89 15.21 27.20
C ASP A 170 14.82 16.32 27.39
N GLU A 171 13.96 16.22 28.41
CA GLU A 171 12.75 17.06 28.57
C GLU A 171 12.99 18.57 28.72
N THR A 172 14.23 19.00 28.95
CA THR A 172 14.56 20.41 29.23
C THR A 172 14.54 21.32 28.00
N GLU A 173 14.59 20.80 26.77
CA GLU A 173 14.71 21.63 25.55
C GLU A 173 13.39 21.79 24.77
N SER A 174 12.47 20.81 24.84
CA SER A 174 11.21 20.81 24.09
C SER A 174 10.14 21.79 24.61
N SER A 175 10.31 22.34 25.80
CA SER A 175 9.34 23.23 26.46
C SER A 175 9.32 24.68 25.93
N THR A 176 10.16 25.01 24.94
CA THR A 176 10.25 26.37 24.35
C THR A 176 9.22 26.67 23.26
N GLY A 177 8.44 25.68 22.81
CA GLY A 177 7.39 25.86 21.78
C GLY A 177 6.00 26.23 22.32
N CYS A 178 5.67 25.84 23.55
CA CYS A 178 4.38 26.17 24.16
C CYS A 178 4.41 27.61 24.71
N ARG A 179 3.67 28.51 24.05
CA ARG A 179 3.30 29.79 24.67
C ARG A 179 2.46 29.51 25.91
N ASN A 180 3.09 29.57 27.08
CA ASN A 180 2.40 29.61 28.37
C ASN A 180 1.40 30.78 28.36
N VAL A 181 0.10 30.45 28.25
CA VAL A 181 -0.98 31.36 28.65
C VAL A 181 -1.10 31.22 30.17
N PRO A 182 -0.70 32.23 30.97
CA PRO A 182 -0.68 32.07 32.42
C PRO A 182 -2.09 32.25 32.97
N GLY A 183 -2.71 31.15 33.43
CA GLY A 183 -3.89 31.22 34.28
C GLY A 183 -5.06 30.31 33.89
N GLU A 184 -4.89 28.99 34.01
CA GLU A 184 -6.02 28.10 34.29
C GLU A 184 -5.58 26.79 35.00
N CYS A 185 -4.84 26.93 36.10
CA CYS A 185 -4.68 25.82 37.05
C CYS A 185 -5.95 25.73 37.91
N VAL A 186 -6.91 24.88 37.51
CA VAL A 186 -8.05 24.50 38.35
C VAL A 186 -7.57 23.45 39.37
N PRO A 187 -7.46 23.75 40.67
CA PRO A 187 -7.00 22.79 41.66
C PRO A 187 -8.19 21.95 42.12
N GLY A 188 -8.30 20.70 41.66
CA GLY A 188 -9.43 19.85 42.10
C GLY A 188 -9.57 18.46 41.48
N SER A 189 -8.94 18.15 40.34
CA SER A 189 -8.93 16.81 39.76
C SER A 189 -7.66 16.05 40.16
N GLY A 190 -7.82 14.83 40.69
CA GLY A 190 -6.71 13.90 40.95
C GLY A 190 -6.21 13.24 39.68
N GLY A 191 -5.81 14.05 38.69
CA GLY A 191 -5.29 13.57 37.41
C GLY A 191 -3.90 12.94 37.54
N LEU A 192 -3.65 11.90 36.74
CA LEU A 192 -2.31 11.36 36.57
C LEU A 192 -1.37 12.45 36.01
N SER A 193 -0.14 12.51 36.53
CA SER A 193 0.93 13.26 35.87
C SER A 193 1.24 12.58 34.53
N GLU A 194 1.26 13.36 33.46
CA GLU A 194 1.57 12.86 32.12
C GLU A 194 2.93 12.13 32.08
N SER A 195 2.97 10.99 31.41
CA SER A 195 4.21 10.22 31.23
C SER A 195 5.07 10.77 30.09
N ARG A 196 6.39 10.50 30.12
CA ARG A 196 7.30 10.86 29.01
C ARG A 196 6.85 10.26 27.68
N MET A 197 6.31 9.04 27.69
CA MET A 197 5.74 8.37 26.52
C MET A 197 4.51 9.12 25.97
N GLU A 198 3.57 9.49 26.82
CA GLU A 198 2.37 10.24 26.43
C GLU A 198 2.72 11.63 25.87
N SER A 199 3.65 12.34 26.52
CA SER A 199 4.13 13.65 26.08
C SER A 199 4.83 13.57 24.72
N LEU A 200 5.64 12.53 24.50
CA LEU A 200 6.32 12.28 23.23
C LEU A 200 5.31 12.02 22.09
N LEU A 201 4.36 11.10 22.30
CA LEU A 201 3.31 10.76 21.34
C LEU A 201 2.47 12.00 21.00
N ARG A 202 2.07 12.78 22.01
CA ARG A 202 1.32 14.04 21.81
C ARG A 202 2.14 15.07 21.03
N GLY A 203 3.42 15.22 21.36
CA GLY A 203 4.30 16.24 20.80
C GLY A 203 4.41 16.16 19.27
N GLN A 204 4.30 14.97 18.69
CA GLN A 204 4.42 14.77 17.24
C GLN A 204 3.07 14.74 16.50
N LEU A 205 1.91 14.87 17.17
CA LEU A 205 0.57 14.81 16.55
C LEU A 205 0.38 15.82 15.40
N HIS A 206 1.15 16.90 15.38
CA HIS A 206 1.14 17.91 14.31
C HIS A 206 1.64 17.38 12.94
N ARG A 207 2.26 16.20 12.87
CA ARG A 207 2.60 15.52 11.61
C ARG A 207 1.42 14.75 11.01
N LEU A 208 0.43 14.38 11.83
CA LEU A 208 -0.83 13.82 11.35
C LEU A 208 -1.78 14.98 10.99
N PRO A 209 -2.36 15.03 9.78
CA PRO A 209 -3.30 16.09 9.40
C PRO A 209 -4.46 16.21 10.40
N GLU A 210 -4.96 17.42 10.60
CA GLU A 210 -5.97 17.74 11.61
C GLU A 210 -7.28 16.96 11.42
N ASP A 211 -7.62 16.65 10.17
CA ASP A 211 -8.78 15.88 9.74
C ASP A 211 -8.50 14.39 9.44
N SER A 212 -7.27 13.91 9.67
CA SER A 212 -6.88 12.52 9.42
C SER A 212 -7.50 11.53 10.41
N ARG A 213 -7.76 10.30 9.95
CA ARG A 213 -8.23 9.22 10.83
C ARG A 213 -7.13 8.75 11.77
N ALA A 214 -5.87 8.76 11.32
CA ALA A 214 -4.71 8.47 12.17
C ALA A 214 -4.71 9.37 13.42
N ARG A 215 -4.85 10.69 13.24
CA ARG A 215 -4.90 11.63 14.36
C ARG A 215 -6.10 11.38 15.27
N ALA A 216 -7.30 11.27 14.70
CA ALA A 216 -8.52 11.04 15.46
C ALA A 216 -8.52 9.69 16.21
N CYS A 217 -7.79 8.69 15.71
CA CYS A 217 -7.55 7.40 16.37
C CYS A 217 -6.63 7.58 17.59
N THR A 218 -5.46 8.19 17.41
CA THR A 218 -4.51 8.45 18.50
C THR A 218 -5.14 9.30 19.61
N GLU A 219 -5.84 10.38 19.25
CA GLU A 219 -6.52 11.26 20.22
C GLU A 219 -7.62 10.50 21.01
N LEU A 220 -8.42 9.65 20.36
CA LEU A 220 -9.43 8.80 21.04
C LEU A 220 -8.81 7.78 22.01
N VAL A 221 -7.66 7.19 21.64
CA VAL A 221 -6.94 6.26 22.52
C VAL A 221 -6.36 7.00 23.73
N MET A 222 -5.73 8.15 23.52
CA MET A 222 -5.19 8.99 24.60
C MET A 222 -6.29 9.50 25.54
N GLU A 223 -7.44 9.93 25.01
CA GLU A 223 -8.62 10.30 25.81
C GLU A 223 -9.11 9.12 26.66
N THR A 224 -9.25 7.93 26.06
CA THR A 224 -9.72 6.74 26.78
C THR A 224 -8.73 6.28 27.85
N PHE A 225 -7.42 6.44 27.63
CA PHE A 225 -6.39 6.18 28.63
C PHE A 225 -6.47 7.12 29.83
N ARG A 226 -6.74 8.42 29.61
CA ARG A 226 -6.95 9.39 30.70
C ARG A 226 -8.24 9.15 31.48
N GLU A 227 -9.30 8.65 30.83
CA GLU A 227 -10.52 8.23 31.52
C GLU A 227 -10.34 6.98 32.39
N GLU A 228 -9.66 5.97 31.85
CA GLU A 228 -9.55 4.64 32.45
C GLU A 228 -8.18 4.02 32.10
N PRO A 229 -7.13 4.32 32.88
CA PRO A 229 -5.74 3.94 32.59
C PRO A 229 -5.47 2.45 32.86
N SER A 230 -6.44 1.70 33.37
CA SER A 230 -6.30 0.27 33.67
C SER A 230 -6.89 -0.65 32.59
N ASP A 231 -7.88 -0.18 31.82
CA ASP A 231 -8.66 -0.98 30.87
C ASP A 231 -8.28 -0.73 29.40
N TRP A 232 -7.20 -1.36 28.96
CA TRP A 232 -6.78 -1.34 27.56
C TRP A 232 -7.79 -2.03 26.62
N VAL A 233 -8.65 -2.93 27.15
CA VAL A 233 -9.69 -3.61 26.37
C VAL A 233 -10.82 -2.64 26.02
N LYS A 234 -11.20 -1.74 26.93
CA LYS A 234 -12.10 -0.59 26.68
C LYS A 234 -11.53 0.33 25.60
N ALA A 235 -10.23 0.65 25.63
CA ALA A 235 -9.58 1.43 24.59
C ALA A 235 -9.62 0.73 23.22
N ARG A 236 -9.22 -0.55 23.15
CA ARG A 236 -9.33 -1.36 21.91
C ARG A 236 -10.76 -1.41 21.39
N THR A 237 -11.75 -1.60 22.27
CA THR A 237 -13.18 -1.66 21.90
C THR A 237 -13.70 -0.34 21.35
N ARG A 238 -13.30 0.81 21.94
CA ARG A 238 -13.66 2.14 21.43
C ARG A 238 -12.97 2.44 20.11
N MET A 239 -11.69 2.15 19.99
CA MET A 239 -10.91 2.32 18.77
C MET A 239 -11.52 1.51 17.61
N LEU A 240 -11.70 0.19 17.79
CA LEU A 240 -12.24 -0.67 16.73
C LEU A 240 -13.67 -0.30 16.31
N ARG A 241 -14.50 0.26 17.22
CA ARG A 241 -15.85 0.75 16.88
C ARG A 241 -15.83 1.86 15.83
N ARG A 242 -14.77 2.69 15.79
CA ARG A 242 -14.68 3.88 14.93
C ARG A 242 -13.66 3.73 13.79
N PHE A 243 -12.60 2.95 14.00
CA PHE A 243 -11.45 2.85 13.11
C PHE A 243 -11.10 1.40 12.71
N GLY A 244 -11.77 0.39 13.28
CA GLY A 244 -11.46 -1.01 13.01
C GLY A 244 -11.74 -1.39 11.56
N HIS A 245 -10.73 -1.96 10.90
CA HIS A 245 -10.80 -2.35 9.50
C HIS A 245 -10.98 -3.86 9.30
N PHE A 246 -11.45 -4.28 8.12
CA PHE A 246 -11.55 -5.71 7.79
C PHE A 246 -10.21 -6.28 7.31
N ASP A 247 -9.34 -5.46 6.73
CA ASP A 247 -7.95 -5.81 6.49
C ASP A 247 -7.16 -5.71 7.79
N PHE A 248 -6.31 -6.69 8.08
CA PHE A 248 -5.57 -6.70 9.34
C PHE A 248 -4.39 -5.74 9.32
N THR A 249 -3.83 -5.46 8.14
CA THR A 249 -2.68 -4.56 7.98
C THR A 249 -3.07 -3.08 7.95
N ASN A 250 -4.32 -2.70 8.18
CA ASN A 250 -4.72 -1.28 8.06
C ASN A 250 -4.01 -0.38 9.07
N ALA A 251 -3.30 0.63 8.57
CA ALA A 251 -2.39 1.44 9.37
C ALA A 251 -3.08 2.21 10.51
N VAL A 252 -4.28 2.77 10.26
CA VAL A 252 -5.01 3.52 11.30
C VAL A 252 -5.43 2.60 12.47
N THR A 253 -5.79 1.34 12.17
CA THR A 253 -6.11 0.34 13.19
C THR A 253 -4.87 -0.04 14.00
N ASN A 254 -3.75 -0.30 13.32
CA ASN A 254 -2.50 -0.74 13.95
C ASN A 254 -1.80 0.37 14.73
N LEU A 255 -1.82 1.62 14.24
CA LEU A 255 -1.49 2.82 15.04
C LEU A 255 -2.28 2.88 16.35
N GLY A 256 -3.59 2.64 16.29
CA GLY A 256 -4.43 2.58 17.48
C GLY A 256 -3.95 1.52 18.47
N ILE A 257 -3.55 0.34 17.99
CA ILE A 257 -3.02 -0.77 18.81
C ILE A 257 -1.66 -0.41 19.42
N THR A 258 -0.75 0.16 18.64
CA THR A 258 0.59 0.61 19.10
C THR A 258 0.46 1.68 20.18
N VAL A 259 -0.42 2.67 20.02
CA VAL A 259 -0.67 3.70 21.05
C VAL A 259 -1.30 3.11 22.31
N ILE A 260 -2.24 2.16 22.19
CA ILE A 260 -2.77 1.41 23.35
C ILE A 260 -1.64 0.67 24.07
N SER A 261 -0.79 -0.03 23.33
CA SER A 261 0.34 -0.80 23.85
C SER A 261 1.32 0.06 24.65
N LEU A 262 1.75 1.19 24.08
CA LEU A 262 2.70 2.12 24.70
C LEU A 262 2.14 2.76 25.97
N LEU A 263 0.91 3.29 25.94
CA LEU A 263 0.30 3.98 27.08
C LEU A 263 -0.05 3.03 28.23
N TYR A 264 -0.72 1.92 27.94
CA TYR A 264 -1.15 0.97 28.96
C TYR A 264 -0.03 0.04 29.42
N GLY A 265 1.00 -0.18 28.59
CA GLY A 265 2.21 -0.91 28.96
C GLY A 265 3.13 -0.12 29.90
N GLY A 266 3.32 1.17 29.62
CA GLY A 266 4.14 2.09 30.43
C GLY A 266 5.61 1.63 30.55
N GLU A 267 6.19 1.78 31.72
CA GLU A 267 7.59 1.45 32.04
C GLU A 267 7.92 -0.08 32.02
N ASN A 268 7.04 -0.94 31.49
CA ASN A 268 7.22 -2.39 31.49
C ASN A 268 7.13 -2.96 30.06
N LEU A 269 8.27 -3.23 29.43
CA LEU A 269 8.36 -3.75 28.07
C LEU A 269 7.61 -5.07 27.86
N TRP A 270 7.57 -5.98 28.84
CA TRP A 270 6.75 -7.21 28.72
C TRP A 270 5.27 -6.84 28.60
N LYS A 271 4.80 -5.86 29.39
CA LYS A 271 3.41 -5.41 29.36
C LYS A 271 3.08 -4.69 28.04
N VAL A 272 4.00 -3.88 27.51
CA VAL A 272 3.89 -3.26 26.17
C VAL A 272 3.69 -4.34 25.11
N ILE A 273 4.68 -5.23 24.92
CA ILE A 273 4.60 -6.30 23.90
C ILE A 273 3.35 -7.16 24.10
N ASN A 274 3.04 -7.56 25.34
CA ASN A 274 1.91 -8.44 25.60
C ASN A 274 0.54 -7.77 25.34
N ILE A 275 0.41 -6.44 25.48
CA ILE A 275 -0.82 -5.72 25.11
C ILE A 275 -0.96 -5.64 23.59
N ALA A 276 0.10 -5.28 22.85
CA ALA A 276 0.08 -5.29 21.38
C ALA A 276 -0.27 -6.69 20.84
N PHE A 277 0.43 -7.72 21.30
CA PHE A 277 0.20 -9.12 20.97
C PHE A 277 -1.26 -9.52 21.22
N ARG A 278 -1.83 -9.17 22.38
CA ARG A 278 -3.21 -9.52 22.72
C ARG A 278 -4.27 -8.72 21.99
N CYS A 279 -3.94 -7.55 21.46
CA CYS A 279 -4.83 -6.79 20.59
C CYS A 279 -5.12 -7.47 19.25
N GLY A 280 -4.26 -8.41 18.79
CA GLY A 280 -4.43 -9.05 17.49
C GLY A 280 -4.16 -8.07 16.34
N TYR A 281 -4.73 -8.36 15.16
CA TYR A 281 -4.42 -7.69 13.88
C TYR A 281 -2.99 -7.98 13.41
N ASP A 282 -2.17 -6.95 13.21
CA ASP A 282 -0.83 -7.03 12.62
C ASP A 282 0.18 -7.10 13.76
N THR A 283 0.30 -8.29 14.35
CA THR A 283 0.82 -8.44 15.72
C THR A 283 2.32 -8.39 15.81
N ASP A 284 3.06 -8.92 14.84
CA ASP A 284 4.49 -8.67 14.71
C ASP A 284 4.77 -7.19 14.52
N CYS A 285 4.14 -6.57 13.53
CA CYS A 285 4.24 -5.14 13.22
C CYS A 285 4.04 -4.26 14.48
N THR A 286 2.88 -4.39 15.12
CA THR A 286 2.51 -3.58 16.31
C THR A 286 3.33 -3.93 17.56
N CYS A 287 3.75 -5.18 17.75
CA CYS A 287 4.67 -5.53 18.84
C CYS A 287 6.07 -4.98 18.60
N ALA A 288 6.59 -5.09 17.37
CA ALA A 288 7.93 -4.66 16.99
C ALA A 288 8.08 -3.15 17.15
N THR A 289 7.16 -2.36 16.59
CA THR A 289 7.22 -0.90 16.66
C THR A 289 6.94 -0.37 18.07
N ALA A 290 5.97 -0.92 18.81
CA ALA A 290 5.78 -0.53 20.22
C ALA A 290 7.01 -0.86 21.08
N ALA A 291 7.61 -2.04 20.90
CA ALA A 291 8.82 -2.44 21.63
C ALA A 291 10.05 -1.62 21.24
N ALA A 292 10.19 -1.24 19.97
CA ALA A 292 11.30 -0.42 19.49
C ALA A 292 11.18 1.03 19.97
N ILE A 293 10.00 1.66 19.91
CA ILE A 293 9.76 2.99 20.49
C ILE A 293 10.10 2.99 21.99
N TRP A 294 9.65 1.98 22.73
CA TRP A 294 10.02 1.79 24.13
C TRP A 294 11.54 1.63 24.30
N GLY A 295 12.17 0.76 23.50
CA GLY A 295 13.61 0.51 23.53
C GLY A 295 14.46 1.73 23.24
N ILE A 296 14.04 2.61 22.31
CA ILE A 296 14.71 3.88 22.02
C ILE A 296 14.49 4.89 23.16
N LEU A 297 13.32 4.89 23.78
CA LEU A 297 13.00 5.82 24.87
C LEU A 297 13.81 5.54 26.13
N HIS A 298 13.91 4.27 26.53
CA HIS A 298 14.50 3.81 27.78
C HIS A 298 15.93 3.28 27.64
N GLY A 299 16.31 2.69 26.51
CA GLY A 299 17.63 2.08 26.30
C GLY A 299 17.70 0.58 26.63
N ALA A 300 18.70 -0.11 26.06
CA ALA A 300 18.91 -1.55 26.24
C ALA A 300 19.23 -1.95 27.69
N ASP A 301 19.88 -1.09 28.47
CA ASP A 301 20.17 -1.33 29.88
C ASP A 301 18.88 -1.48 30.74
N HIS A 302 17.75 -0.93 30.29
CA HIS A 302 16.45 -1.08 30.94
C HIS A 302 15.67 -2.33 30.49
N ILE A 303 16.10 -3.03 29.43
CA ILE A 303 15.47 -4.27 28.97
C ILE A 303 15.92 -5.43 29.88
N PRO A 304 15.00 -6.19 30.51
CA PRO A 304 15.36 -7.35 31.33
C PRO A 304 16.13 -8.43 30.54
N GLU A 305 17.17 -9.00 31.13
CA GLU A 305 17.96 -10.08 30.51
C GLU A 305 17.11 -11.29 30.12
N SER A 306 16.04 -11.59 30.88
CA SER A 306 15.08 -12.65 30.54
C SER A 306 14.28 -12.41 29.27
N LEU A 307 14.19 -11.16 28.80
CA LEU A 307 13.61 -10.81 27.50
C LEU A 307 14.68 -10.79 26.40
N LYS A 308 15.88 -10.24 26.66
CA LYS A 308 17.01 -10.28 25.72
C LYS A 308 17.36 -11.72 25.32
N ALA A 309 17.33 -12.65 26.28
CA ALA A 309 17.59 -14.07 26.06
C ALA A 309 16.63 -14.77 25.09
N LEU A 310 15.45 -14.20 24.81
CA LEU A 310 14.47 -14.77 23.87
C LEU A 310 14.89 -14.58 22.40
N VAL A 311 15.65 -13.52 22.10
CA VAL A 311 16.26 -13.27 20.78
C VAL A 311 17.77 -13.54 20.76
N ASN A 312 18.41 -13.65 21.92
CA ASN A 312 19.80 -14.06 22.12
C ASN A 312 20.82 -13.27 21.25
N ASP A 313 20.61 -11.95 21.15
CA ASP A 313 21.41 -11.04 20.29
C ASP A 313 21.49 -11.48 18.82
N GLN A 314 20.46 -12.11 18.24
CA GLN A 314 20.44 -12.53 16.83
C GLN A 314 19.16 -12.11 16.11
N PHE A 315 19.26 -11.89 14.80
CA PHE A 315 18.12 -11.69 13.89
C PHE A 315 18.26 -12.54 12.62
N VAL A 316 17.16 -12.72 11.90
CA VAL A 316 17.08 -13.51 10.66
C VAL A 316 16.77 -12.59 9.48
N ILE A 317 17.41 -12.83 8.33
CA ILE A 317 17.20 -12.08 7.08
C ILE A 317 16.45 -12.96 6.09
N GLY A 318 15.30 -12.50 5.58
CA GLY A 318 14.44 -13.21 4.62
C GLY A 318 14.62 -12.78 3.17
N ILE A 319 15.31 -11.66 2.93
CA ILE A 319 15.60 -11.11 1.60
C ILE A 319 17.01 -11.47 1.09
N ALA A 320 17.33 -11.15 -0.16
CA ALA A 320 18.64 -11.40 -0.78
C ALA A 320 19.74 -10.39 -0.36
N LEU A 321 19.66 -9.87 0.87
CA LEU A 321 20.67 -9.04 1.51
C LEU A 321 21.68 -9.93 2.24
N LYS A 322 22.96 -9.53 2.27
CA LYS A 322 24.01 -10.26 3.00
C LYS A 322 24.69 -9.35 4.01
N ARG A 323 24.77 -9.81 5.26
CA ARG A 323 25.58 -9.19 6.32
C ARG A 323 26.68 -10.16 6.74
N THR A 324 27.77 -9.61 7.28
CA THR A 324 28.90 -10.41 7.82
C THR A 324 28.60 -11.03 9.18
N ASP A 325 27.66 -10.42 9.90
CA ASP A 325 27.22 -10.79 11.24
C ASP A 325 25.71 -10.44 11.35
N CYS A 326 24.94 -11.27 12.05
CA CYS A 326 23.53 -11.04 12.34
C CYS A 326 23.29 -10.76 13.84
N SER A 327 24.32 -10.28 14.54
CA SER A 327 24.21 -9.73 15.89
C SER A 327 23.41 -8.43 15.92
N ILE A 328 22.41 -8.35 16.80
CA ILE A 328 21.61 -7.13 17.02
C ILE A 328 22.52 -6.01 17.54
N ARG A 329 23.46 -6.36 18.43
CA ARG A 329 24.49 -5.45 18.94
C ARG A 329 25.39 -4.93 17.81
N LYS A 330 25.82 -5.78 16.87
CA LYS A 330 26.64 -5.37 15.71
C LYS A 330 25.87 -4.44 14.76
N LEU A 331 24.60 -4.74 14.51
CA LEU A 331 23.67 -3.87 13.76
C LEU A 331 23.56 -2.48 14.41
N SER A 332 23.50 -2.42 15.74
CA SER A 332 23.44 -1.18 16.51
C SER A 332 24.71 -0.34 16.37
N GLU A 333 25.89 -0.98 16.42
CA GLU A 333 27.17 -0.29 16.15
C GLU A 333 27.18 0.34 14.75
N GLU A 334 26.79 -0.42 13.73
CA GLU A 334 26.77 0.04 12.33
C GLU A 334 25.74 1.15 12.09
N THR A 335 24.60 1.11 12.79
CA THR A 335 23.58 2.17 12.78
C THR A 335 24.14 3.45 13.41
N CYS A 336 24.78 3.37 14.58
CA CYS A 336 25.38 4.53 15.25
C CYS A 336 26.57 5.12 14.47
N GLU A 337 27.42 4.28 13.87
CA GLU A 337 28.50 4.73 12.99
C GLU A 337 27.96 5.47 11.77
N LEU A 338 26.91 4.95 11.14
CA LEU A 338 26.24 5.59 10.02
C LEU A 338 25.60 6.92 10.44
N GLY A 339 24.82 6.96 11.52
CA GLY A 339 24.20 8.18 12.04
C GLY A 339 25.22 9.30 12.30
N LYS A 340 26.30 8.99 13.03
CA LYS A 340 27.43 9.93 13.24
C LYS A 340 28.06 10.40 11.93
N ARG A 341 28.23 9.49 10.95
CA ARG A 341 28.77 9.82 9.62
C ARG A 341 27.83 10.74 8.85
N LEU A 342 26.51 10.53 8.89
CA LEU A 342 25.53 11.38 8.20
C LEU A 342 25.30 12.73 8.91
N ALA A 343 25.48 12.81 10.23
CA ALA A 343 25.45 14.08 10.97
C ALA A 343 26.56 15.05 10.52
N SER A 344 27.72 14.54 10.08
CA SER A 344 28.81 15.38 9.54
C SER A 344 28.63 15.79 8.07
N GLN A 345 27.65 15.23 7.35
CA GLN A 345 27.33 15.60 5.98
C GLN A 345 26.40 16.81 5.94
N ARG A 346 26.55 17.67 4.92
CA ARG A 346 25.62 18.79 4.71
C ARG A 346 24.18 18.28 4.60
N PRO A 347 23.19 18.96 5.22
CA PRO A 347 21.79 18.64 5.02
C PRO A 347 21.43 18.59 3.54
N ARG A 348 20.51 17.68 3.19
CA ARG A 348 19.91 17.67 1.85
C ARG A 348 19.21 19.01 1.66
N SER A 349 19.38 19.64 0.50
CA SER A 349 18.58 20.82 0.17
C SER A 349 17.12 20.39 0.14
N ARG A 350 16.30 20.88 1.10
CA ARG A 350 14.86 20.59 1.12
C ARG A 350 14.30 20.95 -0.25
N LEU A 351 13.70 19.98 -0.94
CA LEU A 351 12.84 20.26 -2.07
C LEU A 351 11.60 20.93 -1.49
N THR A 352 11.63 22.26 -1.45
CA THR A 352 10.52 23.13 -1.06
C THR A 352 9.38 22.98 -2.08
N GLY A 353 8.66 21.86 -1.98
CA GLY A 353 7.75 21.36 -3.00
C GLY A 353 6.87 20.18 -2.57
N HIS A 354 6.90 19.81 -1.28
CA HIS A 354 5.85 19.06 -0.60
C HIS A 354 5.28 19.92 0.54
N GLN A 355 4.75 21.10 0.18
CA GLN A 355 3.49 21.48 0.84
C GLN A 355 2.50 20.37 0.51
N ASN A 356 1.66 19.99 1.48
CA ASN A 356 0.54 19.07 1.26
C ASN A 356 -0.22 19.48 0.00
N SER A 357 0.07 18.83 -1.12
CA SER A 357 -0.83 18.83 -2.25
C SER A 357 -2.03 18.07 -1.73
N SER A 358 -3.07 18.83 -1.35
CA SER A 358 -4.42 18.34 -1.15
C SER A 358 -4.64 17.21 -2.12
N ALA A 359 -5.01 16.04 -1.60
CA ALA A 359 -5.17 14.83 -2.40
C ALA A 359 -5.84 15.19 -3.72
N ALA A 360 -5.30 14.71 -4.84
CA ALA A 360 -6.02 14.77 -6.09
C ALA A 360 -7.32 14.01 -5.87
N SER A 361 -8.38 14.74 -5.56
CA SER A 361 -9.71 14.22 -5.37
C SER A 361 -10.21 13.75 -6.73
N CYS A 362 -9.79 12.54 -7.07
CA CYS A 362 -10.55 11.67 -7.96
C CYS A 362 -11.89 11.45 -7.25
N GLY A 363 -12.81 12.38 -7.51
CA GLY A 363 -14.11 12.41 -6.87
C GLY A 363 -14.95 11.25 -7.34
N VAL A 364 -14.88 10.14 -6.62
CA VAL A 364 -15.99 9.18 -6.56
C VAL A 364 -17.01 9.77 -5.58
N SER A 365 -17.88 10.62 -6.11
CA SER A 365 -18.95 11.25 -5.34
C SER A 365 -20.03 10.24 -4.99
N GLY A 366 -20.20 9.92 -3.70
CA GLY A 366 -21.29 9.03 -3.28
C GLY A 366 -21.21 8.54 -1.83
N LEU A 367 -21.43 9.41 -0.85
CA LEU A 367 -21.69 9.02 0.54
C LEU A 367 -23.12 9.36 0.95
N HIS A 368 -23.89 8.35 1.37
CA HIS A 368 -24.98 8.50 2.31
C HIS A 368 -24.94 7.35 3.34
N SER A 369 -25.18 7.68 4.59
CA SER A 369 -24.95 6.85 5.78
C SER A 369 -26.23 6.23 6.35
N VAL A 370 -26.23 4.94 6.72
CA VAL A 370 -27.18 4.33 7.68
C VAL A 370 -26.51 3.16 8.44
N SER A 371 -27.02 2.79 9.62
CA SER A 371 -26.46 1.82 10.59
C SER A 371 -27.60 1.01 11.29
N VAL A 372 -27.44 -0.06 12.07
CA VAL A 372 -26.29 -0.75 12.73
C VAL A 372 -26.64 -2.26 12.99
N VAL A 373 -25.73 -3.01 13.65
CA VAL A 373 -25.91 -4.29 14.41
C VAL A 373 -25.74 -5.63 13.65
N ALA A 374 -25.24 -6.65 14.36
CA ALA A 374 -24.71 -7.94 13.88
C ALA A 374 -25.08 -9.12 14.80
N GLU A 375 -24.90 -10.38 14.34
CA GLU A 375 -24.68 -11.67 15.08
C GLU A 375 -24.93 -12.88 14.12
N GLN A 376 -24.43 -14.13 14.26
CA GLN A 376 -23.19 -14.72 14.82
C GLN A 376 -22.99 -16.16 14.23
N VAL A 377 -21.73 -16.56 13.95
CA VAL A 377 -21.02 -17.88 14.12
C VAL A 377 -21.88 -19.15 14.43
N PRO A 378 -21.67 -20.39 13.88
CA PRO A 378 -20.41 -21.19 13.75
C PRO A 378 -20.28 -22.05 12.45
N LEU A 379 -19.29 -22.93 12.16
CA LEU A 379 -17.84 -23.15 12.36
C LEU A 379 -17.51 -24.59 11.87
N ALA A 380 -16.33 -24.81 11.26
CA ALA A 380 -15.54 -26.07 11.28
C ALA A 380 -16.01 -27.31 10.43
N PRO A 381 -15.15 -28.35 10.21
CA PRO A 381 -13.75 -28.23 9.75
C PRO A 381 -13.22 -29.32 8.73
N SER A 382 -12.34 -28.88 7.83
CA SER A 382 -11.01 -29.49 7.50
C SER A 382 -10.80 -30.81 6.70
N ASN A 383 -9.82 -30.70 5.77
CA ASN A 383 -8.67 -31.61 5.52
C ASN A 383 -8.85 -32.97 4.77
N PRO A 384 -7.76 -33.65 4.30
CA PRO A 384 -6.34 -33.20 4.14
C PRO A 384 -5.55 -33.68 2.87
N ARG A 385 -4.34 -33.09 2.68
CA ARG A 385 -3.12 -33.63 1.99
C ARG A 385 -3.14 -33.86 0.46
N GLY A 386 -2.02 -33.70 -0.27
CA GLY A 386 -0.71 -33.18 0.13
C GLY A 386 0.40 -33.26 -0.93
N SER A 387 1.40 -32.38 -0.78
CA SER A 387 2.83 -32.45 -1.23
C SER A 387 3.22 -33.08 -2.59
N ARG A 388 3.98 -32.32 -3.40
CA ARG A 388 5.47 -32.38 -3.40
C ARG A 388 6.12 -31.27 -4.24
N GLN A 389 7.33 -30.87 -3.84
CA GLN A 389 8.18 -29.88 -4.50
C GLN A 389 8.85 -30.44 -5.76
N MET A 390 9.21 -29.56 -6.71
CA MET A 390 10.59 -29.59 -7.24
C MET A 390 11.05 -28.22 -7.78
N SER A 391 12.35 -27.96 -7.63
CA SER A 391 13.04 -26.70 -7.89
C SER A 391 13.46 -26.50 -9.35
N MET A 392 13.60 -25.25 -9.81
CA MET A 392 14.53 -24.91 -10.90
C MET A 392 15.35 -23.66 -10.61
N GLN A 393 16.58 -23.66 -11.13
CA GLN A 393 17.61 -22.62 -10.95
C GLN A 393 17.45 -21.52 -12.01
N ALA A 394 17.55 -20.26 -11.61
CA ALA A 394 17.58 -19.12 -12.52
C ALA A 394 19.02 -18.75 -12.95
N ARG A 395 19.18 -18.26 -14.19
CA ARG A 395 20.37 -17.50 -14.63
C ARG A 395 19.92 -16.07 -14.99
N PRO A 396 20.66 -15.01 -14.60
CA PRO A 396 20.22 -13.63 -14.77
C PRO A 396 20.56 -13.05 -16.15
N LEU A 397 19.70 -12.15 -16.65
CA LEU A 397 20.04 -11.20 -17.72
C LEU A 397 20.60 -9.91 -17.12
N GLY A 398 21.64 -9.34 -17.75
CA GLY A 398 22.39 -8.20 -17.20
C GLY A 398 21.96 -6.83 -17.71
N SER A 399 21.85 -5.89 -16.77
CA SER A 399 22.24 -4.47 -16.84
C SER A 399 22.02 -3.64 -18.13
N LEU A 400 21.18 -2.60 -18.03
CA LEU A 400 21.41 -1.30 -18.69
C LEU A 400 20.64 -0.16 -18.01
N LEU A 401 20.99 0.14 -16.75
CA LEU A 401 20.61 1.37 -16.05
C LEU A 401 21.86 1.94 -15.37
N ARG A 402 22.43 3.01 -15.95
CA ARG A 402 23.39 3.87 -15.25
C ARG A 402 22.68 5.17 -14.90
N GLY A 403 22.16 5.24 -13.67
CA GLY A 403 21.91 6.53 -13.04
C GLY A 403 23.25 7.19 -12.74
N ASN A 404 23.41 8.46 -13.12
CA ASN A 404 24.65 9.19 -12.82
C ASN A 404 24.84 9.34 -11.31
N GLU A 405 26.10 9.23 -10.89
CA GLU A 405 26.55 9.54 -9.54
C GLU A 405 26.31 11.03 -9.24
N LEU A 406 25.95 11.36 -8.00
CA LEU A 406 25.71 12.75 -7.57
C LEU A 406 26.40 13.00 -6.23
N CYS A 407 27.51 13.75 -6.25
CA CYS A 407 28.14 14.27 -5.04
C CYS A 407 28.94 15.56 -5.29
N GLY A 408 28.45 16.68 -4.73
CA GLY A 408 29.26 17.88 -4.49
C GLY A 408 29.01 19.06 -5.44
N SER A 409 28.03 19.92 -5.08
CA SER A 409 27.83 21.26 -5.68
C SER A 409 27.90 21.31 -7.21
N GLU A 410 27.37 20.30 -7.89
CA GLU A 410 27.49 20.20 -9.33
C GLU A 410 26.62 21.25 -10.04
N MET A 411 27.20 21.85 -11.07
CA MET A 411 26.48 22.68 -12.03
C MET A 411 25.58 21.74 -12.85
N THR A 412 24.36 21.48 -12.36
CA THR A 412 23.50 20.40 -12.84
C THR A 412 22.02 20.80 -12.95
N LEU A 413 21.23 19.92 -13.54
CA LEU A 413 19.79 20.07 -13.72
C LEU A 413 19.08 18.89 -13.06
N THR A 414 18.13 19.16 -12.15
CA THR A 414 17.17 18.12 -11.75
C THR A 414 16.05 18.07 -12.79
N LEU A 415 15.72 16.86 -13.26
CA LEU A 415 14.60 16.59 -14.16
C LEU A 415 13.68 15.57 -13.49
N ASP A 416 12.47 16.00 -13.15
CA ASP A 416 11.38 15.14 -12.68
C ASP A 416 10.27 15.01 -13.72
N VAL A 417 9.58 13.87 -13.67
CA VAL A 417 8.34 13.63 -14.40
C VAL A 417 7.21 13.56 -13.38
N LEU A 418 6.18 14.35 -13.60
CA LEU A 418 4.98 14.42 -12.76
C LEU A 418 3.79 13.94 -13.58
N TYR A 419 3.00 13.01 -13.07
CA TYR A 419 1.70 12.71 -13.66
C TYR A 419 0.68 13.70 -13.10
N MET A 420 -0.04 14.37 -14.01
CA MET A 420 -1.14 15.30 -13.69
C MET A 420 -2.52 14.64 -13.83
N ASP A 421 -2.55 13.45 -14.43
CA ASP A 421 -3.66 12.50 -14.46
C ASP A 421 -3.16 11.17 -13.85
N ARG A 422 -4.01 10.14 -13.85
CA ARG A 422 -3.59 8.75 -13.61
C ARG A 422 -2.42 8.35 -14.54
N PRO A 423 -1.45 7.53 -14.12
CA PRO A 423 -0.32 7.05 -14.95
C PRO A 423 -0.74 5.94 -15.94
N ALA A 424 -1.92 6.07 -16.55
CA ALA A 424 -2.52 5.11 -17.47
C ALA A 424 -3.27 5.80 -18.62
N ILE A 425 -3.44 5.11 -19.75
CA ILE A 425 -4.04 5.67 -20.98
C ILE A 425 -4.81 4.61 -21.79
N GLY A 426 -5.97 4.99 -22.32
CA GLY A 426 -6.84 4.17 -23.19
C GLY A 426 -6.64 4.46 -24.69
N GLN A 427 -7.56 4.01 -25.55
CA GLN A 427 -7.59 4.41 -26.96
C GLN A 427 -8.27 5.77 -27.14
N ASN A 428 -7.69 6.66 -27.95
CA ASN A 428 -8.15 8.05 -28.14
C ASN A 428 -8.22 8.86 -26.83
N ASP A 429 -7.42 8.46 -25.84
CA ASP A 429 -7.33 9.05 -24.51
C ASP A 429 -6.05 9.89 -24.37
N ARG A 430 -5.91 10.58 -23.24
CA ARG A 430 -4.72 11.36 -22.90
C ARG A 430 -4.28 11.19 -21.45
N CYS A 431 -2.98 11.25 -21.24
CA CYS A 431 -2.35 11.33 -19.93
C CYS A 431 -1.51 12.62 -19.87
N ARG A 432 -1.89 13.58 -19.02
CA ARG A 432 -1.13 14.82 -18.85
C ARG A 432 0.11 14.60 -18.00
N ILE A 433 1.25 15.04 -18.51
CA ILE A 433 2.57 14.88 -17.91
C ILE A 433 3.23 16.26 -17.74
N GLY A 434 3.73 16.53 -16.54
CA GLY A 434 4.62 17.65 -16.26
C GLY A 434 6.09 17.22 -16.35
N ILE A 435 6.90 17.92 -17.14
CA ILE A 435 8.37 17.86 -17.01
C ILE A 435 8.80 19.02 -16.11
N ARG A 436 9.26 18.70 -14.90
CA ARG A 436 9.73 19.68 -13.92
C ARG A 436 11.24 19.76 -13.95
N LEU A 437 11.76 20.97 -14.11
CA LEU A 437 13.19 21.28 -14.07
C LEU A 437 13.53 22.13 -12.85
N LYS A 438 14.68 21.85 -12.23
CA LYS A 438 15.32 22.75 -11.25
C LYS A 438 16.76 23.06 -11.65
N ASN A 439 17.07 24.34 -11.79
CA ASN A 439 18.37 24.82 -12.24
C ASN A 439 19.35 24.96 -11.06
N HIS A 440 20.39 24.12 -10.98
CA HIS A 440 21.48 24.27 -10.00
C HIS A 440 22.73 24.92 -10.60
N PHE A 441 22.68 25.37 -11.85
CA PHE A 441 23.75 26.19 -12.44
C PHE A 441 23.73 27.61 -11.83
N PRO A 442 24.89 28.26 -11.68
CA PRO A 442 24.99 29.63 -11.13
C PRO A 442 24.49 30.73 -12.08
N GLY A 443 24.02 30.39 -13.28
CA GLY A 443 23.51 31.33 -14.29
C GLY A 443 22.18 30.90 -14.87
N ARG A 444 21.47 31.87 -15.47
CA ARG A 444 20.27 31.64 -16.27
C ARG A 444 20.54 30.61 -17.37
N ARG A 445 19.65 29.62 -17.51
CA ARG A 445 19.71 28.59 -18.56
C ARG A 445 18.37 28.51 -19.29
N GLU A 446 18.42 28.12 -20.55
CA GLU A 446 17.25 27.79 -21.36
C GLU A 446 17.33 26.31 -21.76
N TRP A 447 16.23 25.60 -21.54
CA TRP A 447 16.11 24.15 -21.75
C TRP A 447 14.93 23.87 -22.67
N ASN A 448 15.22 23.23 -23.79
CA ASN A 448 14.20 22.65 -24.66
C ASN A 448 13.82 21.27 -24.13
N LEU A 449 12.54 20.92 -24.26
CA LEU A 449 11.92 19.75 -23.64
C LEU A 449 11.13 18.97 -24.69
N ARG A 450 11.19 17.63 -24.62
CA ARG A 450 10.41 16.72 -25.47
C ARG A 450 10.28 15.34 -24.81
N PHE A 451 9.49 14.48 -25.43
CA PHE A 451 9.50 13.04 -25.18
C PHE A 451 10.18 12.28 -26.32
N SER A 452 10.78 11.15 -25.97
CA SER A 452 11.24 10.12 -26.91
C SER A 452 10.74 8.74 -26.46
N GLY A 453 10.76 7.75 -27.37
CA GLY A 453 10.22 6.42 -27.10
C GLY A 453 8.70 6.29 -27.18
N LEU A 454 8.01 7.28 -27.75
CA LEU A 454 6.56 7.20 -28.00
C LEU A 454 6.23 6.01 -28.94
N PRO A 455 5.31 5.10 -28.55
CA PRO A 455 4.86 4.02 -29.42
C PRO A 455 4.15 4.52 -30.69
N ALA A 456 4.00 3.65 -31.69
CA ALA A 456 3.26 3.98 -32.90
C ALA A 456 1.80 4.34 -32.59
N GLY A 457 1.30 5.45 -33.16
CA GLY A 457 -0.03 5.98 -32.89
C GLY A 457 -0.15 6.86 -31.64
N TRP A 458 0.94 7.04 -30.88
CA TRP A 458 1.01 7.97 -29.75
C TRP A 458 1.68 9.29 -30.16
N ARG A 459 1.34 10.40 -29.51
CA ARG A 459 1.98 11.71 -29.69
C ARG A 459 2.11 12.46 -28.36
N ALA A 460 3.03 13.42 -28.32
CA ALA A 460 3.06 14.47 -27.29
C ALA A 460 2.49 15.77 -27.86
N VAL A 461 1.71 16.49 -27.06
CA VAL A 461 1.13 17.80 -27.40
C VAL A 461 1.41 18.80 -26.27
N PRO A 462 2.20 19.87 -26.50
CA PRO A 462 2.99 20.12 -27.71
C PRO A 462 4.07 19.02 -27.91
N ASP A 463 4.66 18.94 -29.09
CA ASP A 463 5.76 18.00 -29.35
C ASP A 463 7.06 18.42 -28.64
N THR A 464 7.24 19.74 -28.50
CA THR A 464 8.37 20.40 -27.84
C THR A 464 7.91 21.62 -27.03
N GLN A 465 8.62 21.96 -25.95
CA GLN A 465 8.42 23.20 -25.20
C GLN A 465 9.76 23.69 -24.63
N SER A 466 9.91 24.99 -24.39
CA SER A 466 11.15 25.55 -23.83
C SER A 466 10.90 26.23 -22.48
N LEU A 467 11.79 26.01 -21.51
CA LEU A 467 11.78 26.66 -20.21
C LEU A 467 13.08 27.45 -20.00
N VAL A 468 12.94 28.71 -19.62
CA VAL A 468 14.04 29.54 -19.11
C VAL A 468 14.00 29.51 -17.59
N LEU A 469 15.11 29.13 -16.95
CA LEU A 469 15.24 29.07 -15.49
C LEU A 469 16.40 29.94 -15.00
N GLU A 470 16.12 30.80 -14.02
CA GLU A 470 17.14 31.51 -13.23
C GLU A 470 17.85 30.55 -12.25
N PRO A 471 19.01 30.93 -11.65
CA PRO A 471 19.71 30.09 -10.68
C PRO A 471 18.81 29.71 -9.48
N GLY A 472 18.78 28.42 -9.13
CA GLY A 472 17.92 27.87 -8.07
C GLY A 472 16.43 27.77 -8.41
N GLN A 473 15.98 28.32 -9.55
CA GLN A 473 14.57 28.31 -9.94
C GLN A 473 14.10 26.90 -10.32
N GLU A 474 12.84 26.61 -9.98
CA GLU A 474 12.11 25.41 -10.38
C GLU A 474 10.91 25.81 -11.26
N LYS A 475 10.68 25.10 -12.36
CA LYS A 475 9.55 25.32 -13.29
C LYS A 475 9.08 24.00 -13.90
N THR A 476 7.79 23.91 -14.20
CA THR A 476 7.16 22.74 -14.83
C THR A 476 6.59 23.11 -16.19
N ALA A 477 6.98 22.38 -17.23
CA ALA A 477 6.39 22.37 -18.55
C ALA A 477 5.28 21.31 -18.60
N GLN A 478 4.15 21.62 -19.24
CA GLN A 478 2.99 20.72 -19.27
C GLN A 478 2.77 20.18 -20.68
N PHE A 479 2.53 18.87 -20.75
CA PHE A 479 2.32 18.13 -21.98
C PHE A 479 1.12 17.19 -21.84
N SER A 480 0.48 16.89 -22.96
CA SER A 480 -0.54 15.85 -23.13
C SER A 480 0.10 14.70 -23.93
N ILE A 481 0.24 13.52 -23.34
CA ILE A 481 0.55 12.30 -24.10
C ILE A 481 -0.77 11.73 -24.57
N GLU A 482 -0.95 11.56 -25.88
CA GLU A 482 -2.25 11.21 -26.48
C GLU A 482 -2.13 9.97 -27.35
N THR A 483 -3.11 9.07 -27.27
CA THR A 483 -3.29 7.97 -28.21
C THR A 483 -4.29 8.35 -29.31
N THR A 484 -4.33 7.54 -30.36
CA THR A 484 -5.24 7.70 -31.50
C THR A 484 -5.79 6.34 -31.93
N SER A 485 -6.81 6.31 -32.78
CA SER A 485 -7.40 5.10 -33.36
C SER A 485 -6.43 4.28 -34.23
N ALA A 486 -5.23 4.80 -34.50
CA ALA A 486 -4.11 4.05 -35.08
C ALA A 486 -3.46 3.06 -34.08
N VAL A 487 -3.61 3.29 -32.77
CA VAL A 487 -3.20 2.33 -31.73
C VAL A 487 -4.12 1.12 -31.78
N LYS A 488 -3.53 -0.07 -31.94
CA LYS A 488 -4.23 -1.37 -32.00
C LYS A 488 -3.95 -2.29 -30.81
N VAL A 489 -2.91 -1.98 -30.03
CA VAL A 489 -2.54 -2.71 -28.82
C VAL A 489 -2.07 -1.72 -27.77
N LEU A 490 -2.61 -1.84 -26.56
CA LEU A 490 -2.13 -1.16 -25.36
C LEU A 490 -1.43 -2.16 -24.44
N TYR A 491 -0.11 -2.03 -24.28
CA TYR A 491 0.64 -2.88 -23.36
C TYR A 491 0.54 -2.36 -21.92
N GLY A 492 0.53 -3.25 -20.93
CA GLY A 492 0.54 -2.87 -19.51
C GLY A 492 1.80 -2.09 -19.10
N LYS A 493 2.86 -2.10 -19.93
CA LYS A 493 4.12 -1.37 -19.76
C LYS A 493 4.52 -0.67 -21.06
N ASN A 494 4.43 0.65 -21.07
CA ASN A 494 4.98 1.50 -22.14
C ASN A 494 6.01 2.43 -21.51
N LEU A 495 7.29 2.27 -21.86
CA LEU A 495 8.38 3.10 -21.33
C LEU A 495 8.68 4.26 -22.27
N LEU A 496 8.49 5.49 -21.76
CA LEU A 496 8.80 6.74 -22.43
C LEU A 496 10.04 7.37 -21.79
N THR A 497 10.64 8.37 -22.43
CA THR A 497 11.74 9.15 -21.86
C THR A 497 11.47 10.65 -22.03
N ALA A 498 11.42 11.37 -20.92
CA ALA A 498 11.45 12.83 -20.91
C ALA A 498 12.90 13.30 -21.14
N VAL A 499 13.10 14.29 -22.01
CA VAL A 499 14.43 14.80 -22.40
C VAL A 499 14.45 16.32 -22.29
N ALA A 500 15.48 16.85 -21.63
CA ALA A 500 15.80 18.28 -21.57
C ALA A 500 17.17 18.55 -22.19
N TRP A 501 17.30 19.56 -23.06
CA TRP A 501 18.59 19.94 -23.67
C TRP A 501 18.76 21.45 -23.88
N ASP A 502 19.98 21.95 -23.66
CA ASP A 502 20.37 23.36 -23.91
C ASP A 502 21.23 23.53 -25.18
N GLY A 503 21.39 22.46 -25.96
CA GLY A 503 22.27 22.40 -27.14
C GLY A 503 23.72 22.00 -26.84
N THR A 504 24.15 22.06 -25.57
CA THR A 504 25.46 21.59 -25.11
C THR A 504 25.38 20.35 -24.23
N GLN A 505 24.34 20.26 -23.42
CA GLN A 505 24.08 19.18 -22.47
C GLN A 505 22.67 18.61 -22.71
N GLN A 506 22.50 17.34 -22.37
CA GLN A 506 21.20 16.66 -22.38
C GLN A 506 21.01 15.90 -21.06
N TYR A 507 19.85 16.10 -20.44
CA TYR A 507 19.35 15.35 -19.29
C TYR A 507 18.13 14.55 -19.73
N SER A 508 17.97 13.34 -19.19
CA SER A 508 16.85 12.47 -19.56
C SER A 508 16.41 11.58 -18.42
N ARG A 509 15.11 11.29 -18.34
CA ARG A 509 14.51 10.40 -17.35
C ARG A 509 13.45 9.51 -17.99
N SER A 510 13.61 8.21 -17.81
CA SER A 510 12.62 7.22 -18.24
C SER A 510 11.47 7.13 -17.25
N PHE A 511 10.26 6.91 -17.75
CA PHE A 511 9.04 6.72 -16.96
C PHE A 511 8.04 5.84 -17.73
N GLY A 512 7.00 5.36 -17.07
CA GLY A 512 6.01 4.45 -17.62
C GLY A 512 4.63 5.07 -17.80
N ILE A 513 3.87 4.61 -18.79
CA ILE A 513 2.41 4.80 -18.83
C ILE A 513 1.79 3.41 -19.02
N ALA A 514 0.87 3.02 -18.14
CA ALA A 514 0.14 1.76 -18.26
C ALA A 514 -0.92 1.84 -19.36
N GLY A 515 -0.97 0.87 -20.25
CA GLY A 515 -2.10 0.72 -21.17
C GLY A 515 -3.34 0.23 -20.43
N ALA A 516 -4.49 0.84 -20.67
CA ALA A 516 -5.77 0.39 -20.11
C ALA A 516 -6.16 -0.99 -20.68
N ALA A 517 -6.78 -1.80 -19.83
CA ALA A 517 -7.51 -3.00 -20.23
C ALA A 517 -8.88 -2.57 -20.76
N GLU A 518 -9.08 -2.58 -22.08
CA GLU A 518 -10.39 -2.27 -22.67
C GLU A 518 -11.26 -3.54 -22.71
N TRP A 519 -12.48 -3.41 -22.18
CA TRP A 519 -13.48 -4.48 -22.14
C TRP A 519 -14.70 -4.07 -22.95
N THR A 520 -15.14 -4.93 -23.86
CA THR A 520 -16.49 -4.87 -24.43
C THR A 520 -17.45 -5.46 -23.39
N ALA A 521 -18.51 -4.73 -23.03
CA ALA A 521 -19.43 -5.14 -21.97
C ALA A 521 -20.88 -5.18 -22.47
N ALA A 522 -21.66 -6.16 -22.01
CA ALA A 522 -23.05 -6.39 -22.37
C ALA A 522 -23.92 -6.63 -21.12
N GLY A 523 -25.15 -6.11 -21.13
CA GLY A 523 -26.11 -6.14 -20.01
C GLY A 523 -26.66 -4.74 -19.67
N PRO A 524 -27.33 -4.56 -18.52
CA PRO A 524 -27.57 -5.56 -17.48
C PRO A 524 -28.70 -6.52 -17.86
N TYR A 525 -28.51 -7.81 -17.61
CA TYR A 525 -29.56 -8.82 -17.73
C TYR A 525 -30.13 -9.17 -16.36
N PHE A 526 -31.43 -9.36 -16.25
CA PHE A 526 -32.10 -9.72 -14.99
C PHE A 526 -33.41 -10.46 -15.26
N GLU A 527 -33.94 -11.09 -14.23
CA GLU A 527 -35.23 -11.78 -14.20
C GLU A 527 -36.22 -11.03 -13.29
N ASN A 528 -37.50 -11.36 -13.40
CA ASN A 528 -38.41 -11.09 -12.29
C ASN A 528 -37.99 -11.95 -11.08
N LEU A 529 -38.19 -11.46 -9.85
CA LEU A 529 -38.13 -12.34 -8.70
C LEU A 529 -39.32 -13.31 -8.76
N GLU A 530 -39.04 -14.60 -8.83
CA GLU A 530 -40.04 -15.67 -8.73
C GLU A 530 -39.86 -16.38 -7.38
N LYS A 531 -40.97 -16.59 -6.66
CA LYS A 531 -40.99 -17.20 -5.34
C LYS A 531 -42.33 -17.87 -5.11
N ASP A 532 -42.30 -19.11 -4.61
CA ASP A 532 -43.51 -19.83 -4.21
C ASP A 532 -44.09 -19.24 -2.92
N ASP A 533 -45.40 -19.00 -2.92
CA ASP A 533 -46.14 -18.65 -1.71
C ASP A 533 -46.17 -19.83 -0.71
N PRO A 534 -46.00 -19.59 0.61
CA PRO A 534 -46.13 -20.63 1.61
C PRO A 534 -47.50 -21.34 1.52
N PRO A 535 -47.58 -22.67 1.73
CA PRO A 535 -48.84 -23.40 1.65
C PRO A 535 -49.94 -22.81 2.54
N GLY A 536 -51.09 -22.51 1.95
CA GLY A 536 -52.24 -21.91 2.64
C GLY A 536 -52.28 -20.37 2.64
N THR A 537 -51.34 -19.70 1.99
CA THR A 537 -51.39 -18.25 1.76
C THR A 537 -52.59 -17.88 0.87
N PRO A 538 -53.44 -16.90 1.25
CA PRO A 538 -54.51 -16.39 0.40
C PRO A 538 -53.96 -15.66 -0.84
N SER A 539 -54.70 -15.68 -1.95
CA SER A 539 -54.31 -14.95 -3.16
C SER A 539 -54.09 -13.45 -2.87
N PRO A 540 -52.92 -12.87 -3.22
CA PRO A 540 -52.59 -11.47 -2.93
C PRO A 540 -53.50 -10.46 -3.64
N HIS A 541 -54.14 -10.87 -4.75
CA HIS A 541 -54.99 -10.00 -5.59
C HIS A 541 -56.41 -10.55 -5.78
N GLY A 542 -56.85 -11.47 -4.90
CA GLY A 542 -58.16 -12.13 -4.96
C GLY A 542 -58.18 -13.41 -5.82
N GLU A 543 -59.21 -14.23 -5.63
CA GLU A 543 -59.33 -15.53 -6.31
C GLU A 543 -59.41 -15.36 -7.83
N GLY A 544 -58.60 -16.14 -8.56
CA GLY A 544 -58.51 -16.10 -10.02
C GLY A 544 -57.61 -15.01 -10.60
N CYS A 545 -56.94 -14.19 -9.78
CA CYS A 545 -55.91 -13.29 -10.26
C CYS A 545 -54.55 -14.00 -10.36
N ASN A 546 -53.87 -13.87 -11.50
CA ASN A 546 -52.55 -14.47 -11.77
C ASN A 546 -51.39 -13.48 -11.59
N LEU A 547 -51.60 -12.34 -10.94
CA LEU A 547 -50.52 -11.41 -10.62
C LEU A 547 -49.69 -11.96 -9.45
N PRO A 548 -48.34 -11.86 -9.49
CA PRO A 548 -47.51 -12.32 -8.40
C PRO A 548 -47.61 -11.39 -7.17
N THR A 549 -47.03 -11.82 -6.05
CA THR A 549 -46.97 -11.02 -4.81
C THR A 549 -46.23 -9.70 -5.01
N LEU A 550 -46.53 -8.70 -4.16
CA LEU A 550 -45.89 -7.39 -4.24
C LEU A 550 -44.35 -7.47 -4.13
N GLU A 551 -43.83 -8.40 -3.32
CA GLU A 551 -42.37 -8.65 -3.24
C GLU A 551 -41.78 -9.07 -4.58
N CYS A 552 -42.46 -9.91 -5.36
CA CYS A 552 -42.03 -10.31 -6.70
C CYS A 552 -42.21 -9.20 -7.73
N MET A 553 -43.24 -8.36 -7.58
CA MET A 553 -43.51 -7.23 -8.50
C MET A 553 -42.50 -6.08 -8.40
N VAL A 554 -41.87 -5.88 -7.24
CA VAL A 554 -40.93 -4.75 -7.01
C VAL A 554 -39.45 -5.14 -7.00
N ASN A 555 -39.14 -6.44 -7.06
CA ASN A 555 -37.76 -6.94 -7.07
C ASN A 555 -37.46 -7.70 -8.36
N ASN A 556 -36.28 -7.45 -8.92
CA ASN A 556 -35.69 -8.28 -9.94
C ASN A 556 -34.64 -9.24 -9.32
N ALA A 557 -34.33 -10.32 -10.01
CA ALA A 557 -33.43 -11.38 -9.55
C ALA A 557 -32.35 -11.70 -10.58
N VAL A 558 -31.24 -12.27 -10.13
CA VAL A 558 -30.17 -12.75 -11.01
C VAL A 558 -29.49 -14.01 -10.49
N TYR A 559 -29.15 -14.93 -11.38
CA TYR A 559 -28.66 -16.27 -11.05
C TYR A 559 -27.38 -16.62 -11.83
N LEU A 560 -26.37 -17.20 -11.17
CA LEU A 560 -25.10 -17.52 -11.84
C LEU A 560 -25.27 -18.60 -12.93
N ASP A 561 -26.15 -19.57 -12.69
CA ASP A 561 -26.39 -20.70 -13.60
C ASP A 561 -27.39 -20.40 -14.73
N LYS A 562 -28.09 -19.27 -14.70
CA LYS A 562 -28.90 -18.84 -15.85
C LYS A 562 -27.99 -18.20 -16.90
N ALA A 563 -27.90 -18.81 -18.08
CA ALA A 563 -27.30 -18.14 -19.24
C ALA A 563 -28.20 -16.97 -19.69
N TYR A 564 -27.62 -15.79 -19.85
CA TYR A 564 -28.31 -14.59 -20.32
C TYR A 564 -27.85 -14.13 -21.72
N MET A 565 -26.70 -14.65 -22.17
CA MET A 565 -26.23 -14.61 -23.56
C MET A 565 -25.80 -16.02 -23.96
N ASP A 566 -25.44 -16.23 -25.23
CA ASP A 566 -24.88 -17.52 -25.67
C ASP A 566 -23.48 -17.75 -25.07
N GLU A 567 -23.41 -18.50 -23.96
CA GLU A 567 -22.17 -18.90 -23.28
C GLU A 567 -21.33 -19.95 -24.06
N LEU A 568 -21.75 -20.35 -25.28
CA LEU A 568 -21.03 -21.29 -26.16
C LEU A 568 -20.32 -20.61 -27.34
N ASP A 569 -20.82 -19.46 -27.82
CA ASP A 569 -20.18 -18.64 -28.87
C ASP A 569 -20.21 -17.14 -28.49
N PHE A 570 -19.28 -16.73 -27.64
CA PHE A 570 -19.09 -15.31 -27.28
C PHE A 570 -18.70 -14.43 -28.47
N GLY A 571 -18.12 -14.99 -29.53
CA GLY A 571 -17.80 -14.25 -30.74
C GLY A 571 -19.05 -13.74 -31.43
N GLN A 572 -20.04 -14.63 -31.59
CA GLN A 572 -21.36 -14.30 -32.11
C GLN A 572 -22.23 -13.55 -31.09
N ALA A 573 -22.22 -13.92 -29.81
CA ALA A 573 -23.07 -13.31 -28.78
C ALA A 573 -22.80 -11.80 -28.67
N PHE A 574 -21.55 -11.39 -28.41
CA PHE A 574 -21.16 -9.97 -28.32
C PHE A 574 -21.33 -9.18 -29.64
N SER A 575 -21.60 -9.84 -30.77
CA SER A 575 -21.92 -9.16 -32.05
C SER A 575 -23.42 -8.92 -32.26
N ARG A 576 -24.28 -9.53 -31.43
CA ARG A 576 -25.74 -9.40 -31.46
C ARG A 576 -26.29 -8.52 -30.35
N GLU A 577 -25.62 -8.52 -29.19
CA GLU A 577 -25.99 -7.70 -28.04
C GLU A 577 -25.65 -6.21 -28.27
N GLU A 578 -26.37 -5.31 -27.60
CA GLU A 578 -25.93 -3.92 -27.46
C GLU A 578 -24.79 -3.87 -26.43
N THR A 579 -23.65 -3.29 -26.82
CA THR A 579 -22.43 -3.30 -25.99
C THR A 579 -21.87 -1.91 -25.74
N CYS A 580 -21.35 -1.68 -24.54
CA CYS A 580 -20.53 -0.51 -24.21
C CYS A 580 -19.04 -0.89 -24.03
N LEU A 581 -18.18 0.13 -23.90
CA LEU A 581 -16.78 -0.05 -23.53
C LEU A 581 -16.57 0.30 -22.05
N VAL A 582 -15.82 -0.55 -21.34
CA VAL A 582 -15.35 -0.31 -19.99
C VAL A 582 -13.82 -0.23 -20.01
N HIS A 583 -13.28 0.93 -19.67
CA HIS A 583 -11.84 1.17 -19.64
C HIS A 583 -11.27 0.82 -18.26
N GLY A 584 -10.69 -0.37 -18.13
CA GLY A 584 -9.92 -0.80 -16.96
C GLY A 584 -8.55 -0.14 -16.93
N TYR A 585 -8.49 1.13 -16.52
CA TYR A 585 -7.23 1.83 -16.25
C TYR A 585 -6.46 1.21 -15.07
N GLU A 586 -7.19 0.62 -14.14
CA GLU A 586 -6.71 -0.15 -13.00
C GLU A 586 -7.29 -1.57 -13.05
N ASP A 587 -6.77 -2.47 -12.21
CA ASP A 587 -7.22 -3.86 -12.14
C ASP A 587 -8.66 -3.99 -11.62
N LEU A 588 -9.11 -3.04 -10.79
CA LEU A 588 -10.51 -2.88 -10.35
C LEU A 588 -11.29 -2.14 -11.44
N LEU A 589 -12.29 -2.82 -12.00
CA LEU A 589 -13.06 -2.30 -13.12
C LEU A 589 -14.15 -1.33 -12.61
N PRO A 590 -14.36 -0.17 -13.26
CA PRO A 590 -15.35 0.84 -12.86
C PRO A 590 -16.77 0.44 -13.29
N LEU A 591 -17.24 -0.73 -12.82
CA LEU A 591 -18.50 -1.33 -13.28
C LEU A 591 -19.74 -0.57 -12.78
N ASP A 592 -19.72 -0.02 -11.56
CA ASP A 592 -20.81 0.84 -11.07
C ASP A 592 -20.95 2.14 -11.88
N GLU A 593 -19.85 2.67 -12.45
CA GLU A 593 -19.86 3.86 -13.31
C GLU A 593 -20.40 3.53 -14.71
N ALA A 594 -19.98 2.39 -15.27
CA ALA A 594 -20.41 1.93 -16.60
C ALA A 594 -21.85 1.39 -16.61
N PHE A 595 -22.33 0.86 -15.49
CA PHE A 595 -23.63 0.24 -15.32
C PHE A 595 -24.37 0.81 -14.08
N PRO A 596 -24.79 2.09 -14.10
CA PRO A 596 -25.37 2.80 -12.95
C PRO A 596 -26.82 2.38 -12.63
N PHE A 597 -27.25 1.19 -13.05
CA PHE A 597 -28.62 0.71 -12.86
C PHE A 597 -28.87 0.30 -11.40
N GLN A 598 -30.10 0.53 -10.93
CA GLN A 598 -30.56 0.11 -9.60
C GLN A 598 -31.26 -1.25 -9.69
N GLY A 599 -31.17 -2.02 -8.60
CA GLY A 599 -31.62 -3.42 -8.57
C GLY A 599 -30.51 -4.43 -8.91
N GLN A 600 -30.92 -5.70 -9.05
CA GLN A 600 -30.04 -6.82 -9.36
C GLN A 600 -29.77 -6.95 -10.87
N GLY A 601 -28.67 -7.59 -11.26
CA GLY A 601 -28.40 -7.86 -12.66
C GLY A 601 -27.09 -8.61 -12.94
N CYS A 602 -26.92 -9.02 -14.19
CA CYS A 602 -25.76 -9.73 -14.73
C CYS A 602 -25.11 -8.87 -15.81
N ILE A 603 -23.78 -8.77 -15.80
CA ILE A 603 -22.97 -8.14 -16.84
C ILE A 603 -21.99 -9.18 -17.39
N TYR A 604 -21.80 -9.18 -18.70
CA TYR A 604 -20.72 -9.93 -19.35
C TYR A 604 -19.67 -8.97 -19.87
N LEU A 605 -18.41 -9.28 -19.64
CA LEU A 605 -17.23 -8.51 -20.00
C LEU A 605 -16.34 -9.38 -20.88
N ARG A 606 -15.87 -8.83 -22.00
CA ARG A 606 -14.97 -9.51 -22.95
C ARG A 606 -13.74 -8.66 -23.21
N GLN A 607 -12.56 -9.25 -23.06
CA GLN A 607 -11.27 -8.66 -23.40
C GLN A 607 -10.49 -9.57 -24.36
N ARG A 608 -9.71 -8.95 -25.25
CA ARG A 608 -8.75 -9.63 -26.13
C ARG A 608 -7.32 -9.38 -25.62
N LEU A 609 -6.82 -10.32 -24.82
CA LEU A 609 -5.54 -10.24 -24.11
C LEU A 609 -4.40 -10.83 -24.96
N ILE A 610 -3.38 -10.02 -25.27
CA ILE A 610 -2.20 -10.43 -26.03
C ILE A 610 -1.11 -10.95 -25.09
N SER A 611 -0.58 -12.14 -25.42
CA SER A 611 0.62 -12.73 -24.84
C SER A 611 1.72 -12.87 -25.90
N ASP A 612 2.95 -12.48 -25.57
CA ASP A 612 4.12 -12.57 -26.47
C ASP A 612 4.59 -14.02 -26.69
N ARG A 613 4.28 -14.89 -25.74
CA ARG A 613 4.64 -16.31 -25.64
C ARG A 613 3.47 -17.13 -25.11
N GLU A 614 3.53 -18.44 -25.34
CA GLU A 614 2.64 -19.39 -24.69
C GLU A 614 3.12 -19.59 -23.25
N GLN A 615 2.22 -19.40 -22.27
CA GLN A 615 2.56 -19.44 -20.85
C GLN A 615 1.34 -19.69 -19.97
N ASP A 616 1.55 -20.38 -18.86
CA ASP A 616 0.59 -20.40 -17.77
C ASP A 616 0.78 -19.14 -16.90
N VAL A 617 -0.32 -18.60 -16.37
CA VAL A 617 -0.32 -17.47 -15.43
C VAL A 617 -1.34 -17.71 -14.32
N TRP A 618 -1.13 -17.11 -13.17
CA TRP A 618 -2.15 -16.98 -12.14
C TRP A 618 -3.11 -15.84 -12.53
N ALA A 619 -4.34 -16.15 -12.90
CA ALA A 619 -5.43 -15.17 -12.83
C ALA A 619 -5.76 -14.95 -11.34
N VAL A 620 -5.69 -13.70 -10.90
CA VAL A 620 -5.97 -13.26 -9.53
C VAL A 620 -7.16 -12.31 -9.58
N ILE A 621 -8.20 -12.63 -8.82
CA ILE A 621 -9.55 -12.06 -8.96
C ILE A 621 -10.05 -11.55 -7.61
N GLY A 622 -10.59 -10.35 -7.64
CA GLY A 622 -11.43 -9.80 -6.57
C GLY A 622 -12.87 -9.66 -7.04
N ASN A 623 -13.80 -10.01 -6.18
CA ASN A 623 -15.25 -9.98 -6.44
C ASN A 623 -15.98 -9.69 -5.13
N ASN A 624 -17.04 -8.87 -5.15
CA ASN A 624 -18.01 -8.79 -4.05
C ASN A 624 -19.20 -9.75 -4.23
N ASP A 625 -19.43 -10.23 -5.44
CA ASP A 625 -20.58 -11.07 -5.82
C ASP A 625 -20.15 -12.25 -6.71
N GLY A 626 -21.12 -13.01 -7.20
CA GLY A 626 -20.91 -14.21 -8.01
C GLY A 626 -20.32 -13.89 -9.38
N PHE A 627 -19.45 -14.77 -9.88
CA PHE A 627 -18.83 -14.62 -11.20
C PHE A 627 -18.47 -15.95 -11.85
N ARG A 628 -18.26 -15.92 -13.17
CA ARG A 628 -17.75 -17.03 -13.99
C ARG A 628 -16.73 -16.49 -14.99
N LEU A 629 -15.58 -17.15 -15.11
CA LEU A 629 -14.46 -16.81 -15.99
C LEU A 629 -14.29 -17.88 -17.07
N TRP A 630 -14.11 -17.44 -18.31
CA TRP A 630 -13.64 -18.24 -19.43
C TRP A 630 -12.34 -17.67 -20.00
N VAL A 631 -11.46 -18.57 -20.43
CA VAL A 631 -10.25 -18.23 -21.19
C VAL A 631 -10.24 -19.08 -22.47
N ASN A 632 -10.24 -18.44 -23.63
CA ASN A 632 -10.31 -19.09 -24.95
C ASN A 632 -11.49 -20.08 -25.07
N GLY A 633 -12.69 -19.65 -24.65
CA GLY A 633 -13.92 -20.46 -24.62
C GLY A 633 -13.97 -21.55 -23.52
N LYS A 634 -12.85 -21.86 -22.85
CA LYS A 634 -12.84 -22.82 -21.74
C LYS A 634 -13.24 -22.14 -20.43
N ARG A 635 -14.32 -22.62 -19.79
CA ARG A 635 -14.68 -22.21 -18.42
C ARG A 635 -13.54 -22.59 -17.46
N CYS A 636 -12.97 -21.61 -16.78
CA CYS A 636 -11.77 -21.75 -15.95
C CYS A 636 -12.06 -21.67 -14.45
N LEU A 637 -12.98 -20.79 -14.03
CA LEU A 637 -13.31 -20.57 -12.62
C LEU A 637 -14.74 -20.05 -12.50
N GLU A 638 -15.43 -20.42 -11.43
CA GLU A 638 -16.69 -19.78 -11.04
C GLU A 638 -16.85 -19.78 -9.52
N ARG A 639 -17.60 -18.81 -9.01
CA ARG A 639 -18.03 -18.72 -7.62
C ARG A 639 -19.43 -18.14 -7.58
N ASP A 640 -20.34 -18.81 -6.88
CA ASP A 640 -21.60 -18.20 -6.46
C ASP A 640 -21.46 -17.81 -4.98
N GLU A 641 -21.10 -16.56 -4.72
CA GLU A 641 -20.80 -16.05 -3.39
C GLU A 641 -21.10 -14.56 -3.28
N ILE A 642 -21.37 -14.08 -2.07
CA ILE A 642 -21.40 -12.65 -1.74
C ILE A 642 -20.41 -12.44 -0.59
N ARG A 643 -19.51 -11.46 -0.73
CA ARG A 643 -18.45 -11.14 0.25
C ARG A 643 -17.97 -9.71 0.09
N LEU A 644 -17.17 -9.22 1.05
CA LEU A 644 -16.41 -7.98 0.84
C LEU A 644 -15.43 -8.18 -0.32
N TRP A 645 -15.34 -7.20 -1.22
CA TRP A 645 -14.33 -7.21 -2.27
C TRP A 645 -12.94 -7.06 -1.64
N THR A 646 -12.06 -7.99 -1.98
CA THR A 646 -10.60 -7.84 -1.86
C THR A 646 -10.00 -8.31 -3.19
N PRO A 647 -8.86 -7.77 -3.64
CA PRO A 647 -8.29 -8.13 -4.95
C PRO A 647 -7.81 -9.58 -5.05
N TYR A 648 -7.78 -10.33 -3.94
CA TYR A 648 -7.24 -11.69 -3.84
C TYR A 648 -8.27 -12.74 -3.42
N ASN A 649 -9.58 -12.38 -3.42
CA ASN A 649 -10.67 -13.27 -3.02
C ASN A 649 -10.63 -14.63 -3.73
N ASN A 650 -10.18 -14.66 -4.99
CA ASN A 650 -10.10 -15.85 -5.83
C ASN A 650 -8.85 -15.86 -6.71
N HIS A 651 -8.39 -17.06 -7.08
CA HIS A 651 -7.24 -17.23 -7.98
C HIS A 651 -7.33 -18.59 -8.71
N GLN A 652 -6.77 -18.65 -9.92
CA GLN A 652 -6.75 -19.86 -10.75
C GLN A 652 -5.58 -19.81 -11.74
N ILE A 653 -4.90 -20.94 -11.98
CA ILE A 653 -3.94 -21.04 -13.08
C ILE A 653 -4.72 -21.10 -14.39
N VAL A 654 -4.45 -20.18 -15.31
CA VAL A 654 -5.00 -20.15 -16.66
C VAL A 654 -3.89 -20.20 -17.69
N HIS A 655 -4.17 -20.81 -18.83
CA HIS A 655 -3.23 -21.01 -19.91
C HIS A 655 -3.44 -19.97 -21.02
N LEU A 656 -2.41 -19.17 -21.28
CA LEU A 656 -2.39 -18.19 -22.38
C LEU A 656 -1.60 -18.75 -23.55
N LYS A 657 -2.23 -18.78 -24.72
CA LYS A 657 -1.58 -19.05 -26.01
C LYS A 657 -0.73 -17.85 -26.40
N LYS A 658 0.30 -18.08 -27.22
CA LYS A 658 0.99 -16.99 -27.92
C LYS A 658 0.01 -16.26 -28.86
N GLY A 659 0.01 -14.94 -28.83
CA GLY A 659 -0.91 -14.09 -29.58
C GLY A 659 -2.14 -13.70 -28.75
N VAL A 660 -3.29 -13.54 -29.42
CA VAL A 660 -4.54 -13.11 -28.81
C VAL A 660 -5.20 -14.25 -28.03
N ASN A 661 -5.63 -13.94 -26.81
CA ASN A 661 -6.44 -14.80 -25.95
C ASN A 661 -7.75 -14.09 -25.64
N GLU A 662 -8.86 -14.81 -25.76
CA GLU A 662 -10.16 -14.28 -25.37
C GLU A 662 -10.38 -14.52 -23.88
N ILE A 663 -10.63 -13.45 -23.13
CA ILE A 663 -11.02 -13.49 -21.72
C ILE A 663 -12.48 -13.04 -21.66
N VAL A 664 -13.37 -13.90 -21.14
CA VAL A 664 -14.78 -13.53 -20.89
C VAL A 664 -15.09 -13.72 -19.42
N ILE A 665 -15.82 -12.77 -18.85
CA ILE A 665 -16.21 -12.77 -17.44
C ILE A 665 -17.69 -12.43 -17.36
N LYS A 666 -18.45 -13.28 -16.69
CA LYS A 666 -19.81 -13.01 -16.23
C LYS A 666 -19.73 -12.57 -14.79
N VAL A 667 -20.33 -11.45 -14.42
CA VAL A 667 -20.36 -10.92 -13.05
C VAL A 667 -21.78 -10.58 -12.67
N LEU A 668 -22.18 -10.96 -11.45
CA LEU A 668 -23.46 -10.62 -10.87
C LEU A 668 -23.39 -9.32 -10.05
N LYS A 669 -24.56 -8.70 -9.89
CA LYS A 669 -24.87 -7.66 -8.92
C LYS A 669 -26.17 -8.07 -8.24
N ARG A 670 -26.08 -8.58 -7.01
CA ARG A 670 -27.23 -8.86 -6.12
C ARG A 670 -27.31 -7.87 -4.96
N THR A 671 -26.22 -7.15 -4.71
CA THR A 671 -26.08 -6.07 -3.73
C THR A 671 -26.11 -4.69 -4.40
N GLU A 672 -25.94 -3.63 -3.60
CA GLU A 672 -26.04 -2.23 -4.04
C GLU A 672 -24.97 -1.82 -5.07
N SER A 673 -23.79 -2.46 -5.02
CA SER A 673 -22.62 -2.16 -5.86
C SER A 673 -22.06 -3.41 -6.52
N ILE A 674 -21.31 -3.24 -7.62
CA ILE A 674 -20.58 -4.31 -8.30
C ILE A 674 -19.08 -4.00 -8.34
N LYS A 675 -18.29 -4.76 -7.56
CA LYS A 675 -16.84 -4.64 -7.48
C LYS A 675 -16.19 -5.90 -8.00
N PHE A 676 -15.58 -5.80 -9.18
CA PHE A 676 -14.83 -6.89 -9.79
C PHE A 676 -13.46 -6.39 -10.25
N SER A 677 -12.42 -7.16 -9.93
CA SER A 677 -11.04 -6.88 -10.33
C SER A 677 -10.37 -8.14 -10.86
N ILE A 678 -9.56 -8.01 -11.92
CA ILE A 678 -8.76 -9.12 -12.45
C ILE A 678 -7.38 -8.65 -12.90
N ALA A 679 -6.35 -9.40 -12.50
CA ALA A 679 -4.99 -9.21 -12.97
C ALA A 679 -4.21 -10.53 -12.97
N PHE A 680 -3.06 -10.56 -13.67
CA PHE A 680 -2.28 -11.78 -13.89
C PHE A 680 -0.93 -11.73 -13.17
N ARG A 681 -0.59 -12.76 -12.40
CA ARG A 681 0.76 -12.99 -11.84
C ARG A 681 1.50 -14.10 -12.59
N LYS A 682 2.82 -14.00 -12.65
CA LYS A 682 3.71 -14.97 -13.29
C LYS A 682 3.55 -16.35 -12.63
N TYR A 683 3.47 -17.43 -13.41
CA TYR A 683 3.50 -18.80 -12.89
C TYR A 683 4.88 -19.43 -13.10
N GLU A 684 5.51 -19.82 -11.99
CA GLU A 684 6.85 -20.45 -11.98
C GLU A 684 6.86 -21.61 -10.96
N GLY A 685 5.76 -22.37 -10.88
CA GLY A 685 5.63 -23.54 -9.99
C GLY A 685 5.35 -23.25 -8.51
N GLU A 686 5.19 -21.99 -8.10
CA GLU A 686 4.80 -21.62 -6.73
C GLU A 686 3.48 -20.82 -6.68
N HIS A 687 2.91 -20.71 -5.48
CA HIS A 687 1.66 -20.00 -5.21
C HIS A 687 1.73 -18.51 -5.61
N PHE A 688 0.60 -17.95 -6.10
CA PHE A 688 0.54 -16.58 -6.64
C PHE A 688 1.07 -15.51 -5.65
N HIS A 689 0.83 -15.73 -4.34
CA HIS A 689 1.27 -14.83 -3.27
C HIS A 689 2.79 -14.56 -3.30
N ARG A 690 3.59 -15.54 -3.75
CA ARG A 690 5.06 -15.43 -3.82
C ARG A 690 5.58 -15.01 -5.21
N LYS A 691 4.70 -14.60 -6.13
CA LYS A 691 5.05 -14.28 -7.52
C LYS A 691 4.70 -12.85 -7.89
N ARG A 692 5.54 -12.25 -8.75
CA ARG A 692 5.33 -10.90 -9.29
C ARG A 692 4.23 -10.88 -10.34
N TRP A 693 3.66 -9.71 -10.55
CA TRP A 693 2.67 -9.46 -11.60
C TRP A 693 3.26 -9.56 -13.01
N CYS A 694 2.41 -9.91 -13.98
CA CYS A 694 2.68 -9.71 -15.39
C CYS A 694 2.50 -8.23 -15.73
N VAL A 695 3.51 -7.64 -16.38
CA VAL A 695 3.52 -6.22 -16.79
C VAL A 695 3.59 -6.05 -18.30
N ASP A 696 3.88 -7.14 -19.01
CA ASP A 696 4.21 -7.29 -20.42
C ASP A 696 3.04 -7.75 -21.31
N LEU A 697 1.87 -8.05 -20.71
CA LEU A 697 0.65 -8.38 -21.44
C LEU A 697 0.06 -7.16 -22.15
N GLY A 698 -0.57 -7.38 -23.31
CA GLY A 698 -1.26 -6.34 -24.09
C GLY A 698 -2.77 -6.51 -24.11
N CYS A 699 -3.49 -5.43 -24.36
CA CYS A 699 -4.91 -5.43 -24.73
C CYS A 699 -5.02 -5.07 -26.22
N GLU A 700 -5.63 -5.95 -27.02
CA GLU A 700 -6.03 -5.64 -28.40
C GLU A 700 -7.30 -4.79 -28.39
N LEU A 701 -7.42 -3.87 -29.36
CA LEU A 701 -8.46 -2.84 -29.43
C LEU A 701 -9.29 -2.93 -30.73
#